data_AF-H2ZTQ4-F1
#
_entry.id   AF-H2ZTQ4-F1
#
_cell.length_a   1.000
_cell.length_b   1.000
_cell.length_c   1.000
_cell.angle_alpha   90.00
_cell.angle_beta   90.00
_cell.angle_gamma   90.00
#
_symmetry.space_group_name_H-M   'P 1'
#
loop_
_entity.id
_entity.type
_entity.pdbx_description
1 polymer ?
#
loop_
_entity_poly.entity_id
_entity_poly.type
_entity_poly.pdbx_seq_one_letter_code
_entity_poly.pdbx_strand_id
1 'polypeptide(L)'
;MGGWLLSASQPASPATAESCEEEEDEGKRRPGSARALMVSMEALAGYVYKAASEGRVLTLAALLLNRSEAEVRSLLSYVSQHGGQRSTPLIIAARNGHAKVVRLLLEHYRVDTQQTGTVRFDGYVIDGATALWCAAGAGHFEVVKLLVSHGANVNHTTVTNSTPLRAACFDGRLDIVKYLVENHANISIANKYDNTCLMIAAYKGHTDVVKYLLEQHADPNAKAHCGATALHFAAEAGHLEIVRELVKWKAAMVVNGHGMTPLKVAAESCKADVVELLLCHVDCDRKSRVEALELLGASFANDRENYDILKTYHYLYLAMLERYRDSENIIEKDCLPQIEAYGGRTECKTPQELEAIKNDRDALHMEGLIVRERILGSDNIDVSHPIIYRGAVYADNMEFEQCIKLWLHALQLRQKGNRNTHKDLLRFAQVFSQMIHLNEPVKAKDIESVLSCSVLEIERGMSRIKSTQDTDIHTAMDNCESNIFTFLYLVCISTKTQCNEEQQSRINKQIYNLIHLDPRTHEGSSLLHLAVNSSTPVDDFHTNDVCSFPNSLVTKLLIDCGAEVNAVDNEGNSPLHVIVQYNRPISDFLTLHSIIIGLVEAGAHTDMANKQKKTPLDKSTTGVSEILLKTQMKLSLKCLAARAVRIHNINFKNQIPKTLEEFVEFH
;
A
#
# COMPACT_ATOMS: atom_id res chain seq x y z
N MET A 1 16.03 9.04 19.75
CA MET A 1 14.92 8.07 19.90
C MET A 1 13.90 8.39 18.82
N GLY A 2 13.98 7.72 17.67
CA GLY A 2 12.92 7.79 16.66
C GLY A 2 11.79 6.87 17.10
N GLY A 3 10.62 7.42 17.38
CA GLY A 3 9.51 6.66 17.99
C GLY A 3 8.88 5.70 17.00
N TRP A 4 8.76 4.43 17.37
CA TRP A 4 8.03 3.37 16.64
C TRP A 4 6.57 3.76 16.38
N LEU A 5 6.03 4.63 17.22
CA LEU A 5 4.74 5.29 17.01
C LEU A 5 4.58 5.96 15.65
N LEU A 6 5.64 6.47 15.00
CA LEU A 6 5.56 7.05 13.66
C LEU A 6 5.43 5.97 12.57
N SER A 7 6.12 4.84 12.68
CA SER A 7 6.07 3.75 11.68
C SER A 7 4.83 2.85 11.81
N ALA A 8 4.25 2.77 13.01
CA ALA A 8 2.99 2.05 13.28
C ALA A 8 1.74 2.84 12.85
N SER A 9 1.88 4.16 12.64
CA SER A 9 0.76 5.08 12.47
C SER A 9 0.29 5.35 11.05
N GLN A 10 0.67 4.52 10.08
CA GLN A 10 -0.02 4.50 8.79
C GLN A 10 -1.26 3.61 8.92
N PRO A 11 -2.48 4.16 9.03
CA PRO A 11 -3.68 3.37 8.80
C PRO A 11 -3.63 2.79 7.38
N ALA A 12 -4.23 1.62 7.20
CA ALA A 12 -4.64 1.18 5.88
C ALA A 12 -5.81 2.06 5.42
N SER A 13 -5.51 3.28 5.00
CA SER A 13 -6.45 4.08 4.21
C SER A 13 -6.75 3.31 2.93
N PRO A 14 -8.01 3.23 2.49
CA PRO A 14 -8.32 2.61 1.21
C PRO A 14 -7.68 3.43 0.08
N ALA A 15 -6.70 2.81 -0.59
CA ALA A 15 -6.11 3.21 -1.87
C ALA A 15 -5.84 4.72 -2.04
N THR A 16 -4.75 5.21 -1.45
CA THR A 16 -4.06 6.41 -1.95
C THR A 16 -2.97 5.94 -2.92
N ALA A 17 -3.22 6.13 -4.22
CA ALA A 17 -2.29 5.78 -5.28
C ALA A 17 -1.00 6.61 -5.21
N GLU A 18 0.11 5.90 -5.34
CA GLU A 18 1.48 6.35 -5.21
C GLU A 18 1.93 7.31 -6.31
N SER A 19 2.89 8.12 -5.93
CA SER A 19 3.77 8.96 -6.74
C SER A 19 4.88 8.13 -7.38
N CYS A 20 5.13 8.33 -8.68
CA CYS A 20 6.42 8.01 -9.30
C CYS A 20 6.99 9.27 -9.96
N GLU A 21 8.22 9.60 -9.56
CA GLU A 21 9.16 10.48 -10.25
C GLU A 21 9.74 9.73 -11.44
N GLU A 22 9.97 10.41 -12.56
CA GLU A 22 10.91 9.91 -13.58
C GLU A 22 11.77 11.04 -14.16
N GLU A 23 12.97 10.58 -14.49
CA GLU A 23 14.22 11.24 -14.82
C GLU A 23 14.23 12.06 -16.10
N GLU A 24 15.19 12.98 -16.15
CA GLU A 24 15.57 13.80 -17.29
C GLU A 24 16.29 12.95 -18.37
N ASP A 25 15.80 12.99 -19.61
CA ASP A 25 16.58 12.54 -20.78
C ASP A 25 16.80 13.69 -21.78
N GLU A 26 18.05 14.13 -21.89
CA GLU A 26 18.54 15.12 -22.83
C GLU A 26 18.91 14.47 -24.18
N GLY A 27 18.12 14.72 -25.23
CA GLY A 27 18.40 14.18 -26.57
C GLY A 27 18.06 15.10 -27.74
N LYS A 28 18.96 16.02 -28.08
CA LYS A 28 18.90 16.92 -29.26
C LYS A 28 18.80 16.15 -30.59
N ARG A 29 17.90 16.58 -31.50
CA ARG A 29 18.11 16.64 -32.98
C ARG A 29 17.04 17.51 -33.68
N ARG A 30 17.47 18.46 -34.53
CA ARG A 30 16.66 19.34 -35.42
C ARG A 30 16.87 18.95 -36.91
N PRO A 31 16.16 19.50 -37.91
CA PRO A 31 14.76 19.20 -38.26
C PRO A 31 14.57 18.92 -39.79
N GLY A 32 13.42 18.37 -40.18
CA GLY A 32 13.00 18.25 -41.59
C GLY A 32 11.70 19.01 -41.84
N SER A 33 11.58 19.71 -42.98
CA SER A 33 10.71 20.86 -43.24
C SER A 33 9.18 20.67 -43.21
N ALA A 34 8.65 19.48 -42.96
CA ALA A 34 7.23 19.30 -42.59
C ALA A 34 6.98 19.59 -41.10
N ARG A 35 8.02 19.41 -40.27
CA ARG A 35 8.00 19.65 -38.83
C ARG A 35 7.89 21.15 -38.49
N ALA A 36 8.35 22.05 -39.37
CA ALA A 36 8.35 23.50 -39.11
C ALA A 36 6.95 24.15 -39.17
N LEU A 37 6.03 23.61 -40.00
CA LEU A 37 4.63 24.04 -40.06
C LEU A 37 3.79 23.43 -38.93
N MET A 38 4.07 22.18 -38.51
CA MET A 38 3.47 21.59 -37.31
C MET A 38 3.92 22.30 -36.03
N VAL A 39 5.22 22.65 -35.93
CA VAL A 39 5.80 23.37 -34.78
C VAL A 39 5.19 24.76 -34.59
N SER A 40 4.67 25.42 -35.64
CA SER A 40 4.01 26.73 -35.51
C SER A 40 2.59 26.61 -34.91
N MET A 41 1.86 25.55 -35.24
CA MET A 41 0.50 25.31 -34.75
C MET A 41 0.49 24.80 -33.31
N GLU A 42 1.41 23.90 -32.95
CA GLU A 42 1.56 23.40 -31.58
C GLU A 42 1.97 24.52 -30.61
N ALA A 43 2.92 25.37 -31.01
CA ALA A 43 3.32 26.53 -30.22
C ALA A 43 2.15 27.51 -30.02
N LEU A 44 1.38 27.77 -31.09
CA LEU A 44 0.20 28.62 -31.02
C LEU A 44 -0.89 28.02 -30.12
N ALA A 45 -1.14 26.71 -30.19
CA ALA A 45 -2.04 26.00 -29.30
C ALA A 45 -1.60 26.14 -27.83
N GLY A 46 -0.28 26.08 -27.56
CA GLY A 46 0.27 26.37 -26.24
C GLY A 46 -0.02 27.79 -25.75
N TYR A 47 0.08 28.81 -26.61
CA TYR A 47 -0.29 30.18 -26.25
C TYR A 47 -1.79 30.35 -26.00
N VAL A 48 -2.63 29.71 -26.82
CA VAL A 48 -4.09 29.67 -26.64
C VAL A 48 -4.45 29.02 -25.31
N TYR A 49 -3.87 27.85 -25.02
CA TYR A 49 -4.06 27.14 -23.76
C TYR A 49 -3.62 27.98 -22.56
N LYS A 50 -2.45 28.62 -22.62
CA LYS A 50 -1.94 29.49 -21.55
C LYS A 50 -2.83 30.71 -21.33
N ALA A 51 -3.29 31.37 -22.40
CA ALA A 51 -4.20 32.50 -22.28
C ALA A 51 -5.55 32.07 -21.65
N ALA A 52 -6.04 30.89 -21.99
CA ALA A 52 -7.26 30.34 -21.42
C ALA A 52 -7.09 29.93 -19.94
N SER A 53 -5.97 29.28 -19.58
CA SER A 53 -5.69 28.83 -18.22
C SER A 53 -5.43 29.97 -17.24
N GLU A 54 -4.90 31.10 -17.72
CA GLU A 54 -4.62 32.32 -16.94
C GLU A 54 -5.77 33.35 -16.99
N GLY A 55 -6.87 33.06 -17.70
CA GLY A 55 -8.03 33.95 -17.76
C GLY A 55 -7.83 35.21 -18.60
N ARG A 56 -6.80 35.26 -19.46
CA ARG A 56 -6.46 36.41 -20.31
C ARG A 56 -7.37 36.51 -21.53
N VAL A 57 -8.63 36.85 -21.32
CA VAL A 57 -9.69 36.84 -22.36
C VAL A 57 -9.36 37.69 -23.60
N LEU A 58 -8.77 38.87 -23.44
CA LEU A 58 -8.42 39.74 -24.57
C LEU A 58 -7.25 39.16 -25.39
N THR A 59 -6.26 38.58 -24.71
CA THR A 59 -5.15 37.88 -25.37
C THR A 59 -5.65 36.66 -26.12
N LEU A 60 -6.53 35.87 -25.50
CA LEU A 60 -7.14 34.71 -26.13
C LEU A 60 -7.96 35.12 -27.38
N ALA A 61 -8.80 36.16 -27.27
CA ALA A 61 -9.55 36.68 -28.41
C ALA A 61 -8.62 37.10 -29.55
N ALA A 62 -7.53 37.83 -29.24
CA ALA A 62 -6.55 38.25 -30.25
C ALA A 62 -5.83 37.07 -30.93
N LEU A 63 -5.55 35.99 -30.20
CA LEU A 63 -4.91 34.78 -30.75
C LEU A 63 -5.83 34.00 -31.71
N LEU A 64 -7.14 34.05 -31.47
CA LEU A 64 -8.17 33.34 -32.25
C LEU A 64 -8.77 34.21 -33.37
N LEU A 65 -8.60 35.53 -33.32
CA LEU A 65 -9.12 36.46 -34.33
C LEU A 65 -8.42 36.28 -35.69
N ASN A 66 -9.14 36.48 -36.79
CA ASN A 66 -8.64 36.36 -38.17
C ASN A 66 -8.11 34.97 -38.56
N ARG A 67 -8.57 33.92 -37.87
CA ARG A 67 -8.27 32.51 -38.17
C ARG A 67 -9.43 31.87 -38.92
N SER A 68 -9.16 30.85 -39.72
CA SER A 68 -10.22 30.03 -40.31
C SER A 68 -10.92 29.18 -39.25
N GLU A 69 -12.18 28.80 -39.48
CA GLU A 69 -12.93 27.95 -38.54
C GLU A 69 -12.22 26.61 -38.25
N ALA A 70 -11.57 26.04 -39.27
CA ALA A 70 -10.81 24.79 -39.12
C ALA A 70 -9.59 24.95 -38.21
N GLU A 71 -8.86 26.06 -38.33
CA GLU A 71 -7.73 26.37 -37.44
C GLU A 71 -8.19 26.61 -36.01
N VAL A 72 -9.25 27.41 -35.82
CA VAL A 72 -9.81 27.66 -34.48
C VAL A 72 -10.26 26.36 -33.82
N ARG A 73 -10.96 25.50 -34.56
CA ARG A 73 -11.39 24.19 -34.04
C ARG A 73 -10.19 23.35 -33.60
N SER A 74 -9.14 23.28 -34.43
CA SER A 74 -7.90 22.55 -34.13
C SER A 74 -7.22 23.09 -32.86
N LEU A 75 -7.08 24.41 -32.73
CA LEU A 75 -6.46 25.06 -31.57
C LEU A 75 -7.26 24.84 -30.28
N LEU A 76 -8.58 24.88 -30.35
CA LEU A 76 -9.47 24.72 -29.20
C LEU A 76 -9.74 23.25 -28.83
N SER A 77 -9.48 22.31 -29.74
CA SER A 77 -9.48 20.87 -29.45
C SER A 77 -8.10 20.32 -29.07
N TYR A 78 -7.04 21.12 -29.18
CA TYR A 78 -5.70 20.69 -28.86
C TYR A 78 -5.57 20.40 -27.36
N VAL A 79 -5.12 19.18 -27.03
CA VAL A 79 -4.91 18.74 -25.64
C VAL A 79 -3.49 19.08 -25.25
N SER A 80 -3.32 20.08 -24.39
CA SER A 80 -2.00 20.47 -23.87
C SER A 80 -1.67 19.64 -22.62
N GLN A 81 -0.39 19.27 -22.51
CA GLN A 81 0.14 18.54 -21.37
C GLN A 81 1.01 19.45 -20.50
N HIS A 82 0.58 19.70 -19.26
CA HIS A 82 1.33 20.51 -18.30
C HIS A 82 1.24 19.89 -16.91
N GLY A 83 2.37 19.58 -16.26
CA GLY A 83 2.42 19.06 -14.89
C GLY A 83 1.60 17.78 -14.70
N GLY A 84 1.61 16.88 -15.70
CA GLY A 84 0.82 15.65 -15.68
C GLY A 84 -0.70 15.84 -15.83
N GLN A 85 -1.18 17.03 -16.17
CA GLN A 85 -2.55 17.27 -16.63
C GLN A 85 -2.59 17.24 -18.17
N ARG A 86 -3.65 16.68 -18.75
CA ARG A 86 -3.93 16.66 -20.19
C ARG A 86 -5.30 17.30 -20.40
N SER A 87 -5.36 18.56 -20.82
CA SER A 87 -6.64 19.24 -20.93
C SER A 87 -6.69 20.22 -22.10
N THR A 88 -7.91 20.57 -22.52
CA THR A 88 -8.15 21.55 -23.57
C THR A 88 -8.28 22.97 -22.98
N PRO A 89 -8.19 24.04 -23.81
CA PRO A 89 -8.39 25.41 -23.35
C PRO A 89 -9.72 25.63 -22.60
N LEU A 90 -10.81 24.97 -23.02
CA LEU A 90 -12.10 25.08 -22.34
C LEU A 90 -12.07 24.41 -20.96
N ILE A 91 -11.51 23.20 -20.86
CA ILE A 91 -11.44 22.46 -19.59
C ILE A 91 -10.62 23.22 -18.55
N ILE A 92 -9.42 23.71 -18.92
CA ILE A 92 -8.56 24.42 -17.95
C ILE A 92 -9.14 25.78 -17.55
N ALA A 93 -9.78 26.50 -18.48
CA ALA A 93 -10.47 27.75 -18.16
C ALA A 93 -11.64 27.51 -17.22
N ALA A 94 -12.40 26.43 -17.41
CA ALA A 94 -13.51 26.07 -16.56
C ALA A 94 -13.04 25.61 -15.16
N ARG A 95 -12.00 24.78 -15.10
CA ARG A 95 -11.36 24.33 -13.85
C ARG A 95 -10.84 25.50 -13.01
N ASN A 96 -10.32 26.55 -13.64
CA ASN A 96 -9.75 27.71 -12.94
C ASN A 96 -10.76 28.85 -12.74
N GLY A 97 -12.02 28.68 -13.14
CA GLY A 97 -13.10 29.63 -12.84
C GLY A 97 -13.15 30.87 -13.77
N HIS A 98 -12.51 30.81 -14.93
CA HIS A 98 -12.38 31.96 -15.84
C HIS A 98 -13.65 32.16 -16.69
N ALA A 99 -14.74 32.61 -16.07
CA ALA A 99 -16.05 32.74 -16.70
C ALA A 99 -16.05 33.59 -18.00
N LYS A 100 -15.22 34.64 -18.07
CA LYS A 100 -15.09 35.47 -19.30
C LYS A 100 -14.47 34.68 -20.46
N VAL A 101 -13.49 33.84 -20.18
CA VAL A 101 -12.87 32.96 -21.18
C VAL A 101 -13.86 31.90 -21.61
N VAL A 102 -14.51 31.21 -20.67
CA VAL A 102 -15.52 30.19 -20.96
C VAL A 102 -16.64 30.77 -21.82
N ARG A 103 -17.15 31.95 -21.46
CA ARG A 103 -18.16 32.66 -22.25
C ARG A 103 -17.70 32.92 -23.68
N LEU A 104 -16.50 33.47 -23.85
CA LEU A 104 -15.91 33.72 -25.18
C LEU A 104 -15.86 32.43 -26.02
N LEU A 105 -15.37 31.34 -25.44
CA LEU A 105 -15.22 30.06 -26.13
C LEU A 105 -16.57 29.45 -26.54
N LEU A 106 -17.61 29.57 -25.70
CA LEU A 106 -18.93 29.01 -25.98
C LEU A 106 -19.75 29.89 -26.94
N GLU A 107 -19.89 31.19 -26.65
CA GLU A 107 -20.78 32.10 -27.39
C GLU A 107 -20.24 32.45 -28.79
N HIS A 108 -18.92 32.66 -28.91
CA HIS A 108 -18.31 33.12 -30.18
C HIS A 108 -17.66 32.02 -31.00
N TYR A 109 -17.16 30.95 -30.36
CA TYR A 109 -16.42 29.88 -31.05
C TYR A 109 -17.10 28.51 -31.01
N ARG A 110 -18.27 28.39 -30.34
CA ARG A 110 -19.09 27.17 -30.30
C ARG A 110 -18.30 25.91 -29.97
N VAL A 111 -17.39 26.01 -28.99
CA VAL A 111 -16.56 24.89 -28.55
C VAL A 111 -17.44 23.77 -28.00
N ASP A 112 -17.09 22.54 -28.33
CA ASP A 112 -17.76 21.34 -27.82
C ASP A 112 -17.60 21.23 -26.30
N THR A 113 -18.74 21.22 -25.59
CA THR A 113 -18.79 21.09 -24.13
C THR A 113 -18.50 19.67 -23.63
N GLN A 114 -18.46 18.68 -24.53
CA GLN A 114 -18.20 17.28 -24.23
C GLN A 114 -16.72 16.89 -24.32
N GLN A 115 -15.83 17.85 -24.54
CA GLN A 115 -14.39 17.60 -24.46
C GLN A 115 -14.02 17.03 -23.09
N THR A 116 -13.24 15.95 -23.10
CA THR A 116 -12.73 15.29 -21.89
C THR A 116 -11.22 15.44 -21.79
N GLY A 117 -10.72 15.42 -20.55
CA GLY A 117 -9.30 15.46 -20.27
C GLY A 117 -8.96 14.82 -18.93
N THR A 118 -7.67 14.78 -18.66
CA THR A 118 -7.09 14.31 -17.41
C THR A 118 -6.69 15.53 -16.57
N VAL A 119 -7.37 15.77 -15.45
CA VAL A 119 -7.15 16.93 -14.57
C VAL A 119 -6.63 16.50 -13.21
N ARG A 120 -5.95 17.41 -12.49
CA ARG A 120 -5.55 17.16 -11.09
C ARG A 120 -6.42 17.92 -10.12
N PHE A 121 -6.86 17.29 -9.04
CA PHE A 121 -7.56 17.88 -7.90
C PHE A 121 -6.92 17.34 -6.62
N ASP A 122 -6.45 18.21 -5.73
CA ASP A 122 -5.84 17.83 -4.44
C ASP A 122 -4.76 16.73 -4.54
N GLY A 123 -3.95 16.78 -5.61
CA GLY A 123 -2.92 15.77 -5.91
C GLY A 123 -3.40 14.56 -6.71
N TYR A 124 -4.70 14.30 -6.78
CA TYR A 124 -5.28 13.16 -7.50
C TYR A 124 -5.46 13.46 -8.99
N VAL A 125 -5.13 12.48 -9.84
CA VAL A 125 -5.35 12.52 -11.27
C VAL A 125 -6.73 11.95 -11.60
N ILE A 126 -7.54 12.71 -12.31
CA ILE A 126 -8.93 12.36 -12.65
C ILE A 126 -9.06 12.34 -14.17
N ASP A 127 -9.35 11.16 -14.71
CA ASP A 127 -9.42 10.94 -16.14
C ASP A 127 -10.86 10.98 -16.68
N GLY A 128 -11.00 11.42 -17.92
CA GLY A 128 -12.30 11.60 -18.58
C GLY A 128 -13.16 12.74 -18.01
N ALA A 129 -12.56 13.75 -17.39
CA ALA A 129 -13.29 14.88 -16.82
C ALA A 129 -13.66 15.92 -17.89
N THR A 130 -14.92 16.36 -17.91
CA THR A 130 -15.38 17.48 -18.76
C THR A 130 -15.13 18.83 -18.08
N ALA A 131 -15.25 19.91 -18.87
CA ALA A 131 -15.23 21.27 -18.33
C ALA A 131 -16.30 21.49 -17.24
N LEU A 132 -17.50 20.89 -17.41
CA LEU A 132 -18.57 20.97 -16.42
C LEU A 132 -18.22 20.24 -15.13
N TRP A 133 -17.65 19.04 -15.23
CA TRP A 133 -17.19 18.29 -14.07
C TRP A 133 -16.14 19.08 -13.27
N CYS A 134 -15.17 19.69 -13.97
CA CYS A 134 -14.12 20.49 -13.34
C CYS A 134 -14.67 21.74 -12.65
N ALA A 135 -15.56 22.49 -13.32
CA ALA A 135 -16.15 23.69 -12.74
C ALA A 135 -17.03 23.38 -11.53
N ALA A 136 -17.76 22.27 -11.55
CA ALA A 136 -18.59 21.82 -10.44
C ALA A 136 -17.74 21.40 -9.23
N GLY A 137 -16.68 20.60 -9.45
CA GLY A 137 -15.77 20.16 -8.39
C GLY A 137 -14.86 21.25 -7.83
N ALA A 138 -14.62 22.34 -8.57
CA ALA A 138 -13.85 23.50 -8.11
C ALA A 138 -14.72 24.64 -7.55
N GLY A 139 -16.04 24.46 -7.47
CA GLY A 139 -16.94 25.45 -6.88
C GLY A 139 -17.17 26.71 -7.74
N HIS A 140 -17.01 26.63 -9.06
CA HIS A 140 -17.14 27.78 -9.97
C HIS A 140 -18.55 27.91 -10.54
N PHE A 141 -19.49 28.39 -9.72
CA PHE A 141 -20.93 28.41 -10.04
C PHE A 141 -21.27 29.17 -11.34
N GLU A 142 -20.68 30.34 -11.59
CA GLU A 142 -20.92 31.08 -12.85
C GLU A 142 -20.49 30.31 -14.10
N VAL A 143 -19.41 29.54 -13.99
CA VAL A 143 -18.93 28.68 -15.08
C VAL A 143 -19.86 27.48 -15.27
N VAL A 144 -20.36 26.88 -14.19
CA VAL A 144 -21.37 25.82 -14.25
C VAL A 144 -22.61 26.30 -15.01
N LYS A 145 -23.17 27.47 -14.63
CA LYS A 145 -24.33 28.06 -15.32
C LYS A 145 -24.07 28.27 -16.81
N LEU A 146 -22.90 28.80 -17.17
CA LEU A 146 -22.50 28.99 -18.56
C LEU A 146 -22.46 27.67 -19.35
N LEU A 147 -21.85 26.63 -18.79
CA LEU A 147 -21.72 25.35 -19.48
C LEU A 147 -23.08 24.66 -19.66
N VAL A 148 -23.91 24.67 -18.61
CA VAL A 148 -25.26 24.08 -18.67
C VAL A 148 -26.17 24.85 -19.63
N SER A 149 -26.13 26.19 -19.64
CA SER A 149 -26.92 27.00 -20.57
C SER A 149 -26.52 26.79 -22.04
N HIS A 150 -25.31 26.27 -22.29
CA HIS A 150 -24.82 25.91 -23.62
C HIS A 150 -24.86 24.39 -23.88
N GLY A 151 -25.71 23.66 -23.17
CA GLY A 151 -26.03 22.26 -23.47
C GLY A 151 -24.97 21.25 -23.04
N ALA A 152 -24.10 21.58 -22.08
CA ALA A 152 -23.21 20.59 -21.47
C ALA A 152 -24.03 19.44 -20.84
N ASN A 153 -23.53 18.21 -20.97
CA ASN A 153 -24.21 17.04 -20.41
C ASN A 153 -24.03 17.02 -18.88
N VAL A 154 -25.09 17.37 -18.15
CA VAL A 154 -25.13 17.42 -16.68
C VAL A 154 -24.84 16.08 -16.01
N ASN A 155 -25.01 14.97 -16.75
CA ASN A 155 -24.79 13.60 -16.28
C ASN A 155 -23.55 12.93 -16.90
N HIS A 156 -22.67 13.68 -17.57
CA HIS A 156 -21.42 13.11 -18.07
C HIS A 156 -20.63 12.49 -16.93
N THR A 157 -20.05 11.30 -17.15
CA THR A 157 -19.27 10.62 -16.13
C THR A 157 -17.79 10.56 -16.49
N THR A 158 -16.92 10.72 -15.47
CA THR A 158 -15.49 10.40 -15.60
C THR A 158 -15.28 8.90 -15.84
N VAL A 159 -14.04 8.47 -16.08
CA VAL A 159 -13.70 7.04 -16.18
C VAL A 159 -14.09 6.26 -14.91
N THR A 160 -14.13 6.91 -13.75
CA THR A 160 -14.57 6.32 -12.47
C THR A 160 -16.07 6.43 -12.22
N ASN A 161 -16.84 6.75 -13.26
CA ASN A 161 -18.27 6.99 -13.23
C ASN A 161 -18.70 8.20 -12.34
N SER A 162 -17.83 9.20 -12.15
CA SER A 162 -18.14 10.38 -11.31
C SER A 162 -18.84 11.47 -12.12
N THR A 163 -20.01 11.92 -11.67
CA THR A 163 -20.79 13.01 -12.30
C THR A 163 -20.37 14.40 -11.81
N PRO A 164 -20.69 15.49 -12.54
CA PRO A 164 -20.55 16.86 -12.03
C PRO A 164 -21.29 17.08 -10.72
N LEU A 165 -22.46 16.47 -10.55
CA LEU A 165 -23.23 16.52 -9.29
C LEU A 165 -22.43 15.91 -8.14
N ARG A 166 -21.82 14.73 -8.35
CA ARG A 166 -20.95 14.10 -7.36
C ARG A 166 -19.74 14.98 -7.01
N ALA A 167 -19.13 15.63 -8.00
CA ALA A 167 -18.02 16.56 -7.79
C ALA A 167 -18.42 17.76 -6.93
N ALA A 168 -19.57 18.38 -7.21
CA ALA A 168 -20.10 19.47 -6.39
C ALA A 168 -20.46 19.03 -4.96
N CYS A 169 -20.97 17.80 -4.80
CA CYS A 169 -21.24 17.21 -3.48
C CYS A 169 -19.97 16.91 -2.69
N PHE A 170 -18.84 16.64 -3.35
CA PHE A 170 -17.54 16.48 -2.69
C PHE A 170 -17.03 17.81 -2.13
N ASP A 171 -17.16 18.90 -2.90
CA ASP A 171 -16.74 20.25 -2.49
C ASP A 171 -17.69 20.90 -1.46
N GLY A 172 -18.97 20.48 -1.43
CA GLY A 172 -19.98 21.01 -0.50
C GLY A 172 -20.73 22.23 -1.02
N ARG A 173 -20.78 22.42 -2.33
CA ARG A 173 -21.35 23.61 -2.97
C ARG A 173 -22.85 23.44 -3.21
N LEU A 174 -23.65 23.71 -2.18
CA LEU A 174 -25.11 23.57 -2.25
C LEU A 174 -25.75 24.38 -3.40
N ASP A 175 -25.22 25.56 -3.71
CA ASP A 175 -25.65 26.40 -4.85
C ASP A 175 -25.50 25.67 -6.18
N ILE A 176 -24.36 25.01 -6.40
CA ILE A 176 -24.09 24.21 -7.60
C ILE A 176 -24.91 22.93 -7.59
N VAL A 177 -25.01 22.23 -6.46
CA VAL A 177 -25.81 21.01 -6.32
C VAL A 177 -27.27 21.27 -6.69
N LYS A 178 -27.88 22.32 -6.12
CA LYS A 178 -29.26 22.73 -6.44
C LYS A 178 -29.43 23.00 -7.92
N TYR A 179 -28.57 23.84 -8.49
CA TYR A 179 -28.65 24.19 -9.90
C TYR A 179 -28.51 22.98 -10.82
N LEU A 180 -27.59 22.05 -10.53
CA LEU A 180 -27.43 20.84 -11.34
C LEU A 180 -28.68 19.95 -11.26
N VAL A 181 -29.25 19.75 -10.06
CA VAL A 181 -30.47 18.95 -9.89
C VAL A 181 -31.67 19.59 -10.59
N GLU A 182 -31.85 20.91 -10.45
CA GLU A 182 -32.87 21.69 -11.16
C GLU A 182 -32.73 21.59 -12.69
N ASN A 183 -31.51 21.36 -13.19
CA ASN A 183 -31.20 21.12 -14.61
C ASN A 183 -31.05 19.61 -14.94
N HIS A 184 -31.79 18.75 -14.25
CA HIS A 184 -31.93 17.32 -14.54
C HIS A 184 -30.66 16.46 -14.31
N ALA A 185 -29.78 16.86 -13.40
CA ALA A 185 -28.74 15.97 -12.91
C ALA A 185 -29.37 14.80 -12.12
N ASN A 186 -28.98 13.57 -12.45
CA ASN A 186 -29.50 12.37 -11.83
C ASN A 186 -28.74 12.06 -10.53
N ILE A 187 -29.44 12.18 -9.40
CA ILE A 187 -28.92 11.93 -8.05
C ILE A 187 -28.53 10.45 -7.85
N SER A 188 -29.11 9.52 -8.61
CA SER A 188 -28.90 8.08 -8.45
C SER A 188 -27.62 7.57 -9.10
N ILE A 189 -26.93 8.37 -9.93
CA ILE A 189 -25.68 7.93 -10.58
C ILE A 189 -24.56 7.91 -9.54
N ALA A 190 -24.12 6.71 -9.22
CA ALA A 190 -22.99 6.45 -8.34
C ALA A 190 -21.68 6.29 -9.12
N ASN A 191 -20.54 6.35 -8.42
CA ASN A 191 -19.25 6.04 -9.03
C ASN A 191 -19.08 4.53 -9.29
N LYS A 192 -17.93 4.12 -9.83
CA LYS A 192 -17.61 2.70 -10.11
C LYS A 192 -17.66 1.73 -8.91
N TYR A 193 -17.80 2.26 -7.68
CA TYR A 193 -17.90 1.49 -6.44
C TYR A 193 -19.26 1.67 -5.78
N ASP A 194 -20.27 2.07 -6.54
CA ASP A 194 -21.63 2.35 -6.08
C ASP A 194 -21.71 3.40 -4.95
N ASN A 195 -20.70 4.27 -4.83
CA ASN A 195 -20.76 5.39 -3.90
C ASN A 195 -21.59 6.53 -4.49
N THR A 196 -22.71 6.85 -3.84
CA THR A 196 -23.67 7.86 -4.28
C THR A 196 -23.25 9.30 -3.92
N CYS A 197 -23.93 10.30 -4.47
CA CYS A 197 -23.76 11.71 -4.09
C CYS A 197 -24.05 11.94 -2.60
N LEU A 198 -25.08 11.29 -2.06
CA LEU A 198 -25.45 11.36 -0.64
C LEU A 198 -24.34 10.80 0.26
N MET A 199 -23.72 9.68 -0.11
CA MET A 199 -22.63 9.08 0.65
C MET A 199 -21.41 9.99 0.75
N ILE A 200 -20.99 10.60 -0.37
CA ILE A 200 -19.80 11.47 -0.33
C ILE A 200 -20.06 12.78 0.41
N ALA A 201 -21.27 13.36 0.28
CA ALA A 201 -21.66 14.53 1.05
C ALA A 201 -21.71 14.21 2.56
N ALA A 202 -22.24 13.03 2.92
CA ALA A 202 -22.28 12.56 4.29
C ALA A 202 -20.89 12.34 4.88
N TYR A 203 -19.98 11.69 4.15
CA TYR A 203 -18.59 11.51 4.57
C TYR A 203 -17.84 12.83 4.77
N LYS A 204 -18.04 13.79 3.86
CA LYS A 204 -17.36 15.09 3.89
C LYS A 204 -17.94 16.08 4.89
N GLY A 205 -19.09 15.81 5.50
CA GLY A 205 -19.68 16.67 6.52
C GLY A 205 -20.59 17.78 5.99
N HIS A 206 -20.97 17.74 4.72
CA HIS A 206 -21.78 18.77 4.07
C HIS A 206 -23.26 18.61 4.39
N THR A 207 -23.63 19.03 5.60
CA THR A 207 -24.96 18.80 6.20
C THR A 207 -26.09 19.41 5.36
N ASP A 208 -25.87 20.60 4.79
CA ASP A 208 -26.83 21.31 3.96
C ASP A 208 -27.08 20.62 2.60
N VAL A 209 -26.02 20.10 1.98
CA VAL A 209 -26.10 19.25 0.78
C VAL A 209 -26.82 17.95 1.08
N VAL A 210 -26.52 17.28 2.20
CA VAL A 210 -27.22 16.04 2.61
C VAL A 210 -28.73 16.29 2.77
N LYS A 211 -29.12 17.34 3.50
CA LYS A 211 -30.54 17.70 3.67
C LYS A 211 -31.23 17.89 2.33
N TYR A 212 -30.63 18.66 1.44
CA TYR A 212 -31.18 18.90 0.12
C TYR A 212 -31.30 17.61 -0.70
N LEU A 213 -30.28 16.76 -0.74
CA LEU A 213 -30.34 15.50 -1.49
C LEU A 213 -31.45 14.57 -0.97
N LEU A 214 -31.65 14.49 0.35
CA LEU A 214 -32.73 13.71 0.97
C LEU A 214 -34.12 14.30 0.62
N GLU A 215 -34.26 15.63 0.62
CA GLU A 215 -35.47 16.32 0.16
C GLU A 215 -35.76 16.05 -1.32
N GLN A 216 -34.72 15.84 -2.14
CA GLN A 216 -34.82 15.43 -3.54
C GLN A 216 -34.91 13.91 -3.72
N HIS A 217 -35.37 13.18 -2.70
CA HIS A 217 -35.60 11.73 -2.72
C HIS A 217 -34.37 10.87 -3.00
N ALA A 218 -33.17 11.31 -2.63
CA ALA A 218 -32.00 10.43 -2.58
C ALA A 218 -32.27 9.26 -1.63
N ASP A 219 -31.96 8.03 -2.06
CA ASP A 219 -32.13 6.85 -1.22
C ASP A 219 -31.07 6.81 -0.09
N PRO A 220 -31.47 6.95 1.20
CA PRO A 220 -30.53 6.88 2.32
C PRO A 220 -29.99 5.46 2.57
N ASN A 221 -30.64 4.43 2.01
CA ASN A 221 -30.32 3.02 2.19
C ASN A 221 -29.55 2.41 1.02
N ALA A 222 -29.18 3.22 0.02
CA ALA A 222 -28.29 2.80 -1.04
C ALA A 222 -27.01 2.21 -0.45
N LYS A 223 -26.50 1.16 -1.09
CA LYS A 223 -25.28 0.44 -0.65
C LYS A 223 -24.18 0.63 -1.68
N ALA A 224 -22.99 0.99 -1.18
CA ALA A 224 -21.77 0.92 -1.94
C ALA A 224 -21.40 -0.54 -2.22
N HIS A 225 -20.40 -0.76 -3.07
CA HIS A 225 -19.91 -2.10 -3.40
C HIS A 225 -19.46 -2.91 -2.15
N CYS A 226 -18.87 -2.24 -1.16
CA CYS A 226 -18.51 -2.84 0.13
C CYS A 226 -19.69 -3.01 1.11
N GLY A 227 -20.93 -2.74 0.69
CA GLY A 227 -22.13 -2.81 1.51
C GLY A 227 -22.36 -1.61 2.44
N ALA A 228 -21.45 -0.64 2.49
CA ALA A 228 -21.59 0.57 3.31
C ALA A 228 -22.72 1.49 2.78
N THR A 229 -23.38 2.20 3.70
CA THR A 229 -24.45 3.18 3.41
C THR A 229 -24.00 4.59 3.78
N ALA A 230 -24.79 5.62 3.44
CA ALA A 230 -24.50 6.99 3.90
C ALA A 230 -24.40 7.10 5.43
N LEU A 231 -25.15 6.28 6.18
CA LEU A 231 -25.11 6.25 7.64
C LEU A 231 -23.77 5.70 8.16
N HIS A 232 -23.15 4.75 7.48
CA HIS A 232 -21.81 4.25 7.83
C HIS A 232 -20.77 5.37 7.72
N PHE A 233 -20.74 6.07 6.58
CA PHE A 233 -19.76 7.13 6.34
C PHE A 233 -19.95 8.33 7.29
N ALA A 234 -21.18 8.73 7.58
CA ALA A 234 -21.46 9.77 8.57
C ALA A 234 -21.05 9.35 9.98
N ALA A 235 -21.25 8.07 10.32
CA ALA A 235 -20.91 7.50 11.62
C ALA A 235 -19.41 7.40 11.85
N GLU A 236 -18.65 6.94 10.83
CA GLU A 236 -17.19 6.89 10.84
C GLU A 236 -16.56 8.28 11.03
N ALA A 237 -17.06 9.25 10.26
CA ALA A 237 -16.54 10.61 10.28
C ALA A 237 -17.01 11.43 11.52
N GLY A 238 -18.00 10.94 12.26
CA GLY A 238 -18.52 11.62 13.46
C GLY A 238 -19.45 12.80 13.18
N HIS A 239 -20.06 12.88 12.00
CA HIS A 239 -20.94 13.99 11.61
C HIS A 239 -22.33 13.84 12.23
N LEU A 240 -22.45 14.13 13.53
CA LEU A 240 -23.65 13.88 14.35
C LEU A 240 -24.96 14.41 13.74
N GLU A 241 -24.93 15.64 13.20
CA GLU A 241 -26.13 16.25 12.61
C GLU A 241 -26.54 15.58 11.29
N ILE A 242 -25.59 15.04 10.53
CA ILE A 242 -25.88 14.24 9.33
C ILE A 242 -26.49 12.90 9.72
N VAL A 243 -25.94 12.24 10.75
CA VAL A 243 -26.51 11.00 11.31
C VAL A 243 -27.96 11.23 11.74
N ARG A 244 -28.24 12.35 12.43
CA ARG A 244 -29.60 12.73 12.84
C ARG A 244 -30.54 12.89 11.65
N GLU A 245 -30.12 13.58 10.59
CA GLU A 245 -30.94 13.73 9.38
C GLU A 245 -31.17 12.38 8.69
N LEU A 246 -30.14 11.55 8.52
CA LEU A 246 -30.30 10.22 7.92
C LEU A 246 -31.29 9.34 8.70
N VAL A 247 -31.19 9.32 10.03
CA VAL A 247 -32.15 8.59 10.90
C VAL A 247 -33.56 9.16 10.76
N LYS A 248 -33.72 10.48 10.73
CA LYS A 248 -35.02 11.14 10.48
C LYS A 248 -35.62 10.74 9.13
N TRP A 249 -34.78 10.53 8.12
CA TRP A 249 -35.16 10.01 6.80
C TRP A 249 -35.19 8.48 6.71
N LYS A 250 -35.29 7.78 7.86
CA LYS A 250 -35.47 6.31 7.96
C LYS A 250 -34.31 5.51 7.34
N ALA A 251 -33.07 5.99 7.48
CA ALA A 251 -31.88 5.19 7.22
C ALA A 251 -31.81 4.00 8.19
N ALA A 252 -31.67 2.79 7.66
CA ALA A 252 -31.57 1.56 8.45
C ALA A 252 -30.13 1.28 8.91
N MET A 253 -29.99 0.63 10.07
CA MET A 253 -28.68 0.20 10.59
C MET A 253 -28.26 -1.16 10.02
N VAL A 254 -28.06 -1.21 8.70
CA VAL A 254 -27.66 -2.45 8.00
C VAL A 254 -26.20 -2.83 8.24
N VAL A 255 -25.89 -4.12 8.10
CA VAL A 255 -24.53 -4.64 8.15
C VAL A 255 -23.84 -4.47 6.79
N ASN A 256 -22.61 -3.96 6.78
CA ASN A 256 -21.75 -3.86 5.59
C ASN A 256 -20.99 -5.17 5.29
N GLY A 257 -20.19 -5.20 4.23
CA GLY A 257 -19.40 -6.37 3.83
C GLY A 257 -18.31 -6.80 4.82
N HIS A 258 -17.99 -5.98 5.81
CA HIS A 258 -17.05 -6.29 6.89
C HIS A 258 -17.74 -6.75 8.18
N GLY A 259 -19.06 -6.95 8.17
CA GLY A 259 -19.81 -7.35 9.36
C GLY A 259 -20.11 -6.19 10.32
N MET A 260 -19.92 -4.94 9.88
CA MET A 260 -20.10 -3.74 10.71
C MET A 260 -21.44 -3.08 10.43
N THR A 261 -22.17 -2.72 11.49
CA THR A 261 -23.29 -1.76 11.39
C THR A 261 -22.75 -0.33 11.55
N PRO A 262 -23.52 0.73 11.22
CA PRO A 262 -23.10 2.11 11.47
C PRO A 262 -22.77 2.38 12.94
N LEU A 263 -23.46 1.71 13.86
CA LEU A 263 -23.19 1.79 15.30
C LEU A 263 -21.84 1.16 15.66
N LYS A 264 -21.50 0.00 15.08
CA LYS A 264 -20.16 -0.61 15.27
C LYS A 264 -19.07 0.26 14.65
N VAL A 265 -19.31 0.86 13.48
CA VAL A 265 -18.35 1.79 12.86
C VAL A 265 -18.12 3.02 13.74
N ALA A 266 -19.17 3.66 14.28
CA ALA A 266 -19.01 4.78 15.21
C ALA A 266 -18.23 4.38 16.48
N ALA A 267 -18.49 3.19 17.02
CA ALA A 267 -17.80 2.66 18.18
C ALA A 267 -16.31 2.35 17.90
N GLU A 268 -16.01 1.78 16.73
CA GLU A 268 -14.64 1.53 16.28
C GLU A 268 -13.86 2.85 16.13
N SER A 269 -14.46 3.85 15.49
CA SER A 269 -13.82 5.14 15.20
C SER A 269 -13.90 6.17 16.35
N CYS A 270 -14.16 5.71 17.58
CA CYS A 270 -14.24 6.52 18.81
C CYS A 270 -15.26 7.69 18.77
N LYS A 271 -16.33 7.59 17.98
CA LYS A 271 -17.37 8.63 17.85
C LYS A 271 -18.48 8.46 18.89
N ALA A 272 -18.14 8.72 20.16
CA ALA A 272 -19.03 8.53 21.30
C ALA A 272 -20.41 9.19 21.14
N ASP A 273 -20.47 10.46 20.73
CA ASP A 273 -21.74 11.18 20.55
C ASP A 273 -22.65 10.53 19.50
N VAL A 274 -22.06 9.96 18.45
CA VAL A 274 -22.79 9.22 17.41
C VAL A 274 -23.28 7.87 17.97
N VAL A 275 -22.45 7.17 18.74
CA VAL A 275 -22.85 5.95 19.43
C VAL A 275 -24.06 6.23 20.33
N GLU A 276 -23.99 7.24 21.19
CA GLU A 276 -25.10 7.61 22.08
C GLU A 276 -26.40 7.92 21.32
N LEU A 277 -26.31 8.61 20.18
CA LEU A 277 -27.47 8.87 19.31
C LEU A 277 -28.02 7.57 18.71
N LEU A 278 -27.17 6.71 18.15
CA LEU A 278 -27.57 5.47 17.48
C LEU A 278 -28.02 4.38 18.47
N LEU A 279 -27.60 4.46 19.73
CA LEU A 279 -28.12 3.62 20.80
C LEU A 279 -29.63 3.85 21.06
N CYS A 280 -30.18 4.99 20.64
CA CYS A 280 -31.62 5.27 20.70
C CYS A 280 -32.36 4.88 19.41
N HIS A 281 -31.68 4.31 18.41
CA HIS A 281 -32.28 3.91 17.14
C HIS A 281 -33.18 2.67 17.29
N VAL A 282 -34.25 2.60 16.50
CA VAL A 282 -35.24 1.50 16.55
C VAL A 282 -34.64 0.13 16.23
N ASP A 283 -33.64 0.09 15.37
CA ASP A 283 -32.94 -1.15 14.99
C ASP A 283 -31.91 -1.62 16.04
N CYS A 284 -31.69 -0.85 17.13
CA CYS A 284 -30.70 -1.18 18.15
C CYS A 284 -31.29 -2.11 19.22
N ASP A 285 -31.06 -3.41 19.06
CA ASP A 285 -31.37 -4.38 20.11
C ASP A 285 -30.40 -4.31 21.30
N ARG A 286 -30.75 -5.00 22.40
CA ARG A 286 -29.97 -4.98 23.64
C ARG A 286 -28.55 -5.57 23.45
N LYS A 287 -28.39 -6.58 22.59
CA LYS A 287 -27.09 -7.21 22.34
C LYS A 287 -26.17 -6.25 21.57
N SER A 288 -26.69 -5.61 20.53
CA SER A 288 -26.01 -4.61 19.72
C SER A 288 -25.62 -3.38 20.55
N ARG A 289 -26.46 -2.96 21.50
CA ARG A 289 -26.14 -1.90 22.48
C ARG A 289 -24.92 -2.27 23.32
N VAL A 290 -24.91 -3.47 23.89
CA VAL A 290 -23.78 -3.97 24.71
C VAL A 290 -22.51 -4.04 23.86
N GLU A 291 -22.56 -4.66 22.69
CA GLU A 291 -21.41 -4.77 21.79
C GLU A 291 -20.87 -3.40 21.38
N ALA A 292 -21.74 -2.43 21.10
CA ALA A 292 -21.31 -1.08 20.73
C ALA A 292 -20.60 -0.34 21.87
N LEU A 293 -21.12 -0.44 23.10
CA LEU A 293 -20.49 0.16 24.28
C LEU A 293 -19.14 -0.51 24.60
N GLU A 294 -19.09 -1.84 24.52
CA GLU A 294 -17.85 -2.59 24.74
C GLU A 294 -16.79 -2.24 23.68
N LEU A 295 -17.19 -2.21 22.40
CA LEU A 295 -16.30 -1.85 21.30
C LEU A 295 -15.83 -0.39 21.42
N LEU A 296 -16.72 0.54 21.81
CA LEU A 296 -16.35 1.95 22.02
C LEU A 296 -15.31 2.08 23.14
N GLY A 297 -15.53 1.40 24.26
CA GLY A 297 -14.55 1.34 25.36
C GLY A 297 -13.21 0.76 24.90
N ALA A 298 -13.25 -0.36 24.15
CA ALA A 298 -12.06 -0.99 23.59
C ALA A 298 -11.28 -0.09 22.61
N SER A 299 -11.98 0.70 21.79
CA SER A 299 -11.36 1.65 20.86
C SER A 299 -10.65 2.78 21.60
N PHE A 300 -11.25 3.35 22.65
CA PHE A 300 -10.59 4.36 23.48
C PHE A 300 -9.29 3.87 24.15
N ALA A 301 -9.13 2.55 24.34
CA ALA A 301 -7.95 1.99 24.96
C ALA A 301 -6.73 1.98 24.03
N ASN A 302 -6.94 1.81 22.72
CA ASN A 302 -5.87 1.50 21.77
C ASN A 302 -5.95 2.30 20.45
N ASP A 303 -6.77 3.36 20.41
CA ASP A 303 -6.73 4.35 19.34
C ASP A 303 -5.62 5.39 19.59
N ARG A 304 -4.89 5.76 18.54
CA ARG A 304 -3.76 6.69 18.65
C ARG A 304 -4.19 8.12 18.98
N GLU A 305 -5.27 8.58 18.36
CA GLU A 305 -5.66 10.00 18.39
C GLU A 305 -6.65 10.30 19.51
N ASN A 306 -7.49 9.32 19.85
CA ASN A 306 -8.59 9.45 20.79
C ASN A 306 -8.32 8.70 22.10
N TYR A 307 -7.08 8.25 22.35
CA TYR A 307 -6.70 7.50 23.56
C TYR A 307 -7.26 8.12 24.85
N ASP A 308 -8.13 7.38 25.55
CA ASP A 308 -8.71 7.79 26.82
C ASP A 308 -9.05 6.57 27.69
N ILE A 309 -8.16 6.26 28.63
CA ILE A 309 -8.30 5.11 29.51
C ILE A 309 -9.47 5.26 30.51
N LEU A 310 -9.87 6.49 30.84
CA LEU A 310 -11.01 6.73 31.73
C LEU A 310 -12.32 6.43 30.99
N LYS A 311 -12.43 6.85 29.73
CA LYS A 311 -13.56 6.49 28.87
C LYS A 311 -13.58 4.99 28.57
N THR A 312 -12.42 4.36 28.41
CA THR A 312 -12.30 2.90 28.27
C THR A 312 -13.04 2.20 29.42
N TYR A 313 -12.64 2.47 30.66
CA TYR A 313 -13.30 1.88 31.83
C TYR A 313 -14.78 2.26 31.90
N HIS A 314 -15.11 3.54 31.66
CA HIS A 314 -16.48 4.02 31.71
C HIS A 314 -17.43 3.23 30.80
N TYR A 315 -17.07 3.06 29.52
CA TYR A 315 -17.93 2.37 28.57
C TYR A 315 -17.92 0.85 28.75
N LEU A 316 -16.78 0.24 29.10
CA LEU A 316 -16.73 -1.18 29.44
C LEU A 316 -17.60 -1.50 30.67
N TYR A 317 -17.54 -0.66 31.70
CA TYR A 317 -18.34 -0.83 32.91
C TYR A 317 -19.82 -0.58 32.65
N LEU A 318 -20.16 0.45 31.88
CA LEU A 318 -21.54 0.72 31.46
C LEU A 318 -22.12 -0.48 30.69
N ALA A 319 -21.35 -1.06 29.77
CA ALA A 319 -21.79 -2.25 29.05
C ALA A 319 -21.97 -3.47 29.98
N MET A 320 -21.14 -3.60 31.02
CA MET A 320 -21.33 -4.63 32.04
C MET A 320 -22.68 -4.44 32.74
N LEU A 321 -23.01 -3.22 33.16
CA LEU A 321 -24.33 -2.93 33.75
C LEU A 321 -25.48 -3.25 32.78
N GLU A 322 -25.33 -2.96 31.49
CA GLU A 322 -26.33 -3.32 30.46
C GLU A 322 -26.56 -4.84 30.35
N ARG A 323 -25.50 -5.66 30.52
CA ARG A 323 -25.61 -7.13 30.52
C ARG A 323 -26.43 -7.65 31.70
N TYR A 324 -26.30 -7.03 32.87
CA TYR A 324 -27.00 -7.43 34.11
C TYR A 324 -28.27 -6.62 34.39
N ARG A 325 -28.67 -5.71 33.50
CA ARG A 325 -29.85 -4.84 33.66
C ARG A 325 -31.15 -5.61 33.94
N ASP A 326 -31.32 -6.76 33.28
CA ASP A 326 -32.45 -7.67 33.46
C ASP A 326 -31.94 -8.95 34.13
N SER A 327 -32.37 -9.18 35.38
CA SER A 327 -31.91 -10.31 36.20
C SER A 327 -32.38 -11.67 35.68
N GLU A 328 -33.50 -11.70 34.94
CA GLU A 328 -34.06 -12.93 34.37
C GLU A 328 -33.46 -13.26 32.99
N ASN A 329 -32.79 -12.28 32.37
CA ASN A 329 -32.21 -12.42 31.03
C ASN A 329 -30.83 -11.74 30.97
N ILE A 330 -29.86 -12.35 31.66
CA ILE A 330 -28.47 -11.89 31.66
C ILE A 330 -27.82 -12.23 30.31
N ILE A 331 -27.15 -11.25 29.70
CA ILE A 331 -26.38 -11.47 28.47
C ILE A 331 -24.96 -11.87 28.85
N GLU A 332 -24.67 -13.15 28.87
CA GLU A 332 -23.33 -13.68 29.17
C GLU A 332 -22.31 -13.33 28.06
N LYS A 333 -21.02 -13.35 28.42
CA LYS A 333 -19.92 -13.12 27.48
C LYS A 333 -19.42 -14.45 26.92
N ASP A 334 -19.46 -14.58 25.60
CA ASP A 334 -18.79 -15.66 24.88
C ASP A 334 -17.29 -15.35 24.79
N CYS A 335 -16.56 -15.60 25.88
CA CYS A 335 -15.15 -15.24 25.98
C CYS A 335 -14.27 -16.07 25.04
N LEU A 336 -13.28 -15.40 24.44
CA LEU A 336 -12.21 -16.04 23.68
C LEU A 336 -11.33 -16.92 24.59
N PRO A 337 -10.65 -17.94 24.03
CA PRO A 337 -9.61 -18.65 24.75
C PRO A 337 -8.49 -17.68 25.16
N GLN A 338 -7.70 -18.09 26.15
CA GLN A 338 -6.56 -17.31 26.62
C GLN A 338 -5.54 -17.12 25.48
N ILE A 339 -5.27 -15.86 25.12
CA ILE A 339 -4.28 -15.50 24.10
C ILE A 339 -2.99 -15.06 24.79
N GLU A 340 -1.89 -15.77 24.52
CA GLU A 340 -0.58 -15.51 25.13
C GLU A 340 -0.12 -14.06 24.91
N ALA A 341 -0.37 -13.51 23.72
CA ALA A 341 -0.01 -12.15 23.36
C ALA A 341 -0.69 -11.07 24.22
N TYR A 342 -1.84 -11.37 24.84
CA TYR A 342 -2.55 -10.46 25.74
C TYR A 342 -2.18 -10.69 27.21
N GLY A 343 -0.95 -11.17 27.46
CA GLY A 343 -0.46 -11.49 28.80
C GLY A 343 -1.15 -12.70 29.42
N GLY A 344 -1.79 -13.54 28.60
CA GLY A 344 -2.62 -14.63 29.07
C GLY A 344 -3.85 -14.17 29.87
N ARG A 345 -4.37 -12.96 29.62
CA ARG A 345 -5.57 -12.49 30.31
C ARG A 345 -6.82 -13.06 29.63
N THR A 346 -7.89 -13.21 30.42
CA THR A 346 -9.24 -13.49 29.91
C THR A 346 -10.13 -12.29 30.17
N GLU A 347 -11.07 -12.03 29.27
CA GLU A 347 -12.04 -10.93 29.39
C GLU A 347 -12.78 -10.98 30.74
N CYS A 348 -12.96 -9.82 31.37
CA CYS A 348 -13.74 -9.68 32.59
C CYS A 348 -15.21 -10.03 32.32
N LYS A 349 -15.80 -10.87 33.15
CA LYS A 349 -17.19 -11.38 33.03
C LYS A 349 -18.15 -10.68 33.97
N THR A 350 -17.65 -10.16 35.09
CA THR A 350 -18.46 -9.54 36.14
C THR A 350 -18.04 -8.08 36.37
N PRO A 351 -18.94 -7.22 36.89
CA PRO A 351 -18.58 -5.86 37.30
C PRO A 351 -17.43 -5.83 38.32
N GLN A 352 -17.38 -6.80 39.23
CA GLN A 352 -16.35 -6.88 40.27
C GLN A 352 -14.97 -7.19 39.70
N GLU A 353 -14.89 -8.08 38.70
CA GLU A 353 -13.63 -8.35 37.98
C GLU A 353 -13.12 -7.10 37.26
N LEU A 354 -14.02 -6.36 36.60
CA LEU A 354 -13.66 -5.12 35.90
C LEU A 354 -13.24 -4.01 36.87
N GLU A 355 -13.92 -3.88 38.02
CA GLU A 355 -13.53 -2.94 39.09
C GLU A 355 -12.13 -3.23 39.64
N ALA A 356 -11.74 -4.50 39.73
CA ALA A 356 -10.41 -4.89 40.22
C ALA A 356 -9.28 -4.38 39.31
N ILE A 357 -9.52 -4.25 38.00
CA ILE A 357 -8.54 -3.75 37.02
C ILE A 357 -8.67 -2.25 36.71
N LYS A 358 -9.60 -1.53 37.36
CA LYS A 358 -9.88 -0.10 37.09
C LYS A 358 -8.64 0.80 37.11
N ASN A 359 -7.72 0.54 38.05
CA ASN A 359 -6.50 1.34 38.23
C ASN A 359 -5.28 0.75 37.50
N ASP A 360 -5.41 -0.45 36.92
CA ASP A 360 -4.37 -1.11 36.15
C ASP A 360 -4.52 -0.75 34.67
N ARG A 361 -3.76 0.26 34.24
CA ARG A 361 -3.82 0.76 32.86
C ARG A 361 -3.44 -0.32 31.85
N ASP A 362 -2.44 -1.13 32.17
CA ASP A 362 -1.96 -2.20 31.30
C ASP A 362 -3.05 -3.26 31.08
N ALA A 363 -3.69 -3.69 32.18
CA ALA A 363 -4.83 -4.59 32.13
C ALA A 363 -5.98 -4.06 31.28
N LEU A 364 -6.32 -2.77 31.41
CA LEU A 364 -7.38 -2.15 30.63
C LEU A 364 -7.04 -2.09 29.13
N HIS A 365 -5.77 -1.88 28.75
CA HIS A 365 -5.37 -1.94 27.34
C HIS A 365 -5.55 -3.35 26.77
N MET A 366 -5.14 -4.38 27.52
CA MET A 366 -5.31 -5.78 27.12
C MET A 366 -6.78 -6.19 27.08
N GLU A 367 -7.58 -5.78 28.06
CA GLU A 367 -9.03 -5.95 28.07
C GLU A 367 -9.65 -5.35 26.80
N GLY A 368 -9.23 -4.15 26.41
CA GLY A 368 -9.65 -3.52 25.15
C GLY A 368 -9.30 -4.35 23.90
N LEU A 369 -8.10 -4.92 23.81
CA LEU A 369 -7.72 -5.77 22.68
C LEU A 369 -8.56 -7.05 22.62
N ILE A 370 -8.77 -7.72 23.76
CA ILE A 370 -9.58 -8.94 23.88
C ILE A 370 -11.03 -8.66 23.47
N VAL A 371 -11.61 -7.59 24.01
CA VAL A 371 -12.99 -7.15 23.71
C VAL A 371 -13.15 -6.88 22.22
N ARG A 372 -12.19 -6.16 21.61
CA ARG A 372 -12.21 -5.84 20.18
C ARG A 372 -12.14 -7.11 19.33
N GLU A 373 -11.20 -8.01 19.60
CA GLU A 373 -11.04 -9.26 18.82
C GLU A 373 -12.29 -10.14 18.91
N ARG A 374 -12.93 -10.22 20.08
CA ARG A 374 -14.17 -11.00 20.25
C ARG A 374 -15.34 -10.40 19.46
N ILE A 375 -15.54 -9.08 19.52
CA ILE A 375 -16.72 -8.43 18.91
C ILE A 375 -16.61 -8.36 17.39
N LEU A 376 -15.41 -8.06 16.88
CA LEU A 376 -15.17 -7.92 15.44
C LEU A 376 -14.86 -9.26 14.76
N GLY A 377 -14.30 -10.21 15.52
CA GLY A 377 -13.82 -11.49 15.03
C GLY A 377 -12.41 -11.39 14.42
N SER A 378 -11.65 -12.48 14.54
CA SER A 378 -10.24 -12.57 14.11
C SER A 378 -10.00 -12.22 12.63
N ASP A 379 -11.03 -12.36 11.80
CA ASP A 379 -10.94 -12.20 10.34
C ASP A 379 -11.22 -10.75 9.91
N ASN A 380 -11.70 -9.88 10.81
CA ASN A 380 -12.02 -8.48 10.53
C ASN A 380 -10.75 -7.62 10.38
N ILE A 381 -10.84 -6.57 9.54
CA ILE A 381 -9.69 -5.73 9.18
C ILE A 381 -9.15 -4.89 10.33
N ASP A 382 -10.04 -4.46 11.22
CA ASP A 382 -9.79 -3.44 12.24
C ASP A 382 -9.24 -4.03 13.55
N VAL A 383 -9.09 -5.36 13.65
CA VAL A 383 -8.51 -6.03 14.82
C VAL A 383 -7.00 -5.87 14.88
N SER A 384 -6.31 -6.01 13.73
CA SER A 384 -4.84 -6.10 13.71
C SER A 384 -4.13 -4.77 14.04
N HIS A 385 -4.71 -3.64 13.65
CA HIS A 385 -4.03 -2.33 13.76
C HIS A 385 -3.80 -1.88 15.21
N PRO A 386 -4.79 -1.91 16.12
CA PRO A 386 -4.57 -1.57 17.54
C PRO A 386 -3.58 -2.50 18.25
N ILE A 387 -3.51 -3.77 17.85
CA ILE A 387 -2.53 -4.73 18.40
C ILE A 387 -1.12 -4.29 17.99
N ILE A 388 -0.93 -3.93 16.72
CA ILE A 388 0.36 -3.41 16.21
C ILE A 388 0.72 -2.10 16.91
N TYR A 389 -0.23 -1.17 17.04
CA TYR A 389 -0.03 0.10 17.74
C TYR A 389 0.39 -0.12 19.20
N ARG A 390 -0.32 -0.99 19.93
CA ARG A 390 0.04 -1.33 21.31
C ARG A 390 1.42 -1.97 21.40
N GLY A 391 1.78 -2.84 20.46
CA GLY A 391 3.14 -3.39 20.36
C GLY A 391 4.21 -2.32 20.17
N ALA A 392 3.95 -1.32 19.32
CA ALA A 392 4.85 -0.18 19.13
C ALA A 392 5.04 0.65 20.40
N VAL A 393 3.98 0.84 21.21
CA VAL A 393 4.07 1.49 22.53
C VAL A 393 5.00 0.72 23.47
N TYR A 394 4.92 -0.61 23.50
CA TYR A 394 5.85 -1.42 24.29
C TYR A 394 7.30 -1.33 23.77
N ALA A 395 7.50 -1.32 22.45
CA ALA A 395 8.83 -1.16 21.86
C ALA A 395 9.46 0.19 22.24
N ASP A 396 8.69 1.29 22.20
CA ASP A 396 9.15 2.62 22.62
C ASP A 396 9.51 2.67 24.12
N ASN A 397 8.89 1.82 24.94
CA ASN A 397 9.20 1.65 26.37
C ASN A 397 10.30 0.60 26.65
N MET A 398 10.97 0.07 25.62
CA MET A 398 11.97 -1.01 25.71
C MET A 398 11.43 -2.35 26.23
N GLU A 399 10.11 -2.55 26.19
CA GLU A 399 9.44 -3.82 26.54
C GLU A 399 9.31 -4.73 25.32
N PHE A 400 10.45 -5.09 24.73
CA PHE A 400 10.50 -5.79 23.43
C PHE A 400 9.79 -7.13 23.42
N GLU A 401 9.84 -7.90 24.51
CA GLU A 401 9.19 -9.21 24.58
C GLU A 401 7.67 -9.11 24.36
N GLN A 402 7.03 -8.12 24.98
CA GLN A 402 5.58 -7.93 24.86
C GLN A 402 5.22 -7.38 23.48
N CYS A 403 6.05 -6.50 22.91
CA CYS A 403 5.91 -6.04 21.53
C CYS A 403 5.93 -7.21 20.53
N ILE A 404 6.94 -8.09 20.62
CA ILE A 404 7.11 -9.23 19.72
C ILE A 404 5.89 -10.16 19.78
N LYS A 405 5.38 -10.46 20.98
CA LYS A 405 4.17 -11.30 21.15
C LYS A 405 2.94 -10.69 20.47
N LEU A 406 2.69 -9.39 20.69
CA LEU A 406 1.57 -8.68 20.07
C LEU A 406 1.68 -8.64 18.54
N TRP A 407 2.85 -8.29 18.02
CA TRP A 407 3.08 -8.24 16.58
C TRP A 407 2.99 -9.62 15.92
N LEU A 408 3.44 -10.69 16.59
CA LEU A 408 3.32 -12.05 16.05
C LEU A 408 1.86 -12.47 15.96
N HIS A 409 1.06 -12.18 16.99
CA HIS A 409 -0.39 -12.41 16.95
C HIS A 409 -1.06 -11.60 15.83
N ALA A 410 -0.73 -10.31 15.70
CA ALA A 410 -1.26 -9.47 14.64
C ALA A 410 -0.87 -9.96 13.23
N LEU A 411 0.38 -10.41 13.06
CA LEU A 411 0.87 -10.98 11.80
C LEU A 411 0.09 -12.26 11.44
N GLN A 412 -0.14 -13.15 12.41
CA GLN A 412 -0.91 -14.37 12.20
C GLN A 412 -2.37 -14.09 11.81
N LEU A 413 -3.02 -13.12 12.47
CA LEU A 413 -4.37 -12.67 12.09
C LEU A 413 -4.42 -12.15 10.65
N ARG A 414 -3.43 -11.34 10.25
CA ARG A 414 -3.33 -10.80 8.88
C ARG A 414 -3.04 -11.89 7.84
N GLN A 415 -2.17 -12.85 8.15
CA GLN A 415 -1.89 -14.00 7.29
C GLN A 415 -3.12 -14.91 7.13
N LYS A 416 -3.91 -15.11 8.19
CA LYS A 416 -5.17 -15.85 8.12
C LYS A 416 -6.17 -15.18 7.17
N GLY A 417 -6.24 -13.85 7.20
CA GLY A 417 -7.04 -13.04 6.28
C GLY A 417 -6.44 -12.85 4.87
N ASN A 418 -5.34 -13.55 4.52
CA ASN A 418 -4.61 -13.45 3.25
C ASN A 418 -4.19 -12.01 2.86
N ARG A 419 -3.89 -11.18 3.86
CA ARG A 419 -3.52 -9.76 3.66
C ARG A 419 -2.05 -9.60 3.37
N ASN A 420 -1.67 -8.44 2.84
CA ASN A 420 -0.28 -8.09 2.62
C ASN A 420 0.43 -7.79 3.95
N THR A 421 1.54 -8.47 4.21
CA THR A 421 2.30 -8.41 5.48
C THR A 421 3.75 -7.96 5.32
N HIS A 422 4.18 -7.44 4.16
CA HIS A 422 5.59 -7.05 3.96
C HIS A 422 6.06 -5.99 4.96
N LYS A 423 5.25 -4.95 5.22
CA LYS A 423 5.55 -3.94 6.25
C LYS A 423 5.62 -4.55 7.65
N ASP A 424 4.80 -5.56 7.94
CA ASP A 424 4.76 -6.20 9.25
C ASP A 424 6.01 -7.04 9.50
N LEU A 425 6.46 -7.80 8.49
CA LEU A 425 7.71 -8.56 8.54
C LEU A 425 8.91 -7.63 8.66
N LEU A 426 8.93 -6.52 7.92
CA LEU A 426 10.02 -5.54 7.98
C LEU A 426 10.16 -4.94 9.39
N ARG A 427 9.04 -4.63 10.06
CA ARG A 427 9.06 -4.12 11.44
C ARG A 427 9.77 -5.07 12.41
N PHE A 428 9.65 -6.39 12.25
CA PHE A 428 10.41 -7.35 13.06
C PHE A 428 11.91 -7.24 12.82
N ALA A 429 12.35 -7.18 11.56
CA ALA A 429 13.77 -7.00 11.24
C ALA A 429 14.32 -5.69 11.83
N GLN A 430 13.53 -4.62 11.82
CA GLN A 430 13.89 -3.34 12.41
C GLN A 430 13.97 -3.43 13.96
N VAL A 431 13.00 -4.06 14.64
CA VAL A 431 13.00 -4.19 16.12
C VAL A 431 14.15 -5.07 16.58
N PHE A 432 14.37 -6.21 15.92
CA PHE A 432 15.49 -7.08 16.26
C PHE A 432 16.84 -6.38 16.01
N SER A 433 16.95 -5.59 14.95
CA SER A 433 18.14 -4.77 14.70
C SER A 433 18.36 -3.74 15.82
N GLN A 434 17.30 -3.06 16.25
CA GLN A 434 17.37 -2.12 17.37
C GLN A 434 17.78 -2.81 18.68
N MET A 435 17.22 -3.99 18.98
CA MET A 435 17.60 -4.77 20.17
C MET A 435 19.11 -5.08 20.16
N ILE A 436 19.64 -5.55 19.02
CA ILE A 436 21.08 -5.81 18.86
C ILE A 436 21.90 -4.53 19.08
N HIS A 437 21.48 -3.41 18.50
CA HIS A 437 22.17 -2.12 18.68
C HIS A 437 22.20 -1.68 20.16
N LEU A 438 21.12 -1.95 20.90
CA LEU A 438 20.99 -1.66 22.32
C LEU A 438 21.63 -2.74 23.23
N ASN A 439 22.25 -3.78 22.66
CA ASN A 439 22.76 -4.96 23.36
C ASN A 439 21.69 -5.75 24.14
N GLU A 440 20.43 -5.67 23.74
CA GLU A 440 19.34 -6.51 24.25
C GLU A 440 19.28 -7.86 23.51
N PRO A 441 19.11 -8.99 24.21
CA PRO A 441 19.15 -10.31 23.59
C PRO A 441 17.91 -10.58 22.74
N VAL A 442 18.11 -10.88 21.46
CA VAL A 442 17.06 -11.40 20.58
C VAL A 442 16.92 -12.91 20.82
N LYS A 443 15.71 -13.41 21.06
CA LYS A 443 15.49 -14.85 21.31
C LYS A 443 15.43 -15.61 19.99
N ALA A 444 16.15 -16.72 19.88
CA ALA A 444 16.17 -17.57 18.69
C ALA A 444 14.77 -18.07 18.28
N LYS A 445 13.89 -18.35 19.25
CA LYS A 445 12.49 -18.77 19.00
C LYS A 445 11.68 -17.69 18.26
N ASP A 446 11.93 -16.42 18.56
CA ASP A 446 11.21 -15.30 17.94
C ASP A 446 11.66 -15.14 16.48
N ILE A 447 12.97 -15.24 16.23
CA ILE A 447 13.53 -15.25 14.87
C ILE A 447 12.98 -16.43 14.06
N GLU A 448 12.96 -17.63 14.64
CA GLU A 448 12.41 -18.84 14.01
C GLU A 448 10.94 -18.63 13.60
N SER A 449 10.13 -18.05 14.48
CA SER A 449 8.71 -17.80 14.24
C SER A 449 8.49 -16.80 13.11
N VAL A 450 9.23 -15.68 13.10
CA VAL A 450 9.14 -14.65 12.05
C VAL A 450 9.66 -15.18 10.71
N LEU A 451 10.77 -15.94 10.70
CA LEU A 451 11.27 -16.58 9.48
C LEU A 451 10.22 -17.53 8.89
N SER A 452 9.58 -18.36 9.72
CA SER A 452 8.53 -19.26 9.26
C SER A 452 7.34 -18.50 8.62
N CYS A 453 6.90 -17.41 9.24
CA CYS A 453 5.88 -16.53 8.66
C CYS A 453 6.34 -15.89 7.35
N SER A 454 7.61 -15.50 7.24
CA SER A 454 8.18 -14.92 6.02
C SER A 454 8.25 -15.93 4.87
N VAL A 455 8.63 -17.19 5.14
CA VAL A 455 8.59 -18.27 4.13
C VAL A 455 7.18 -18.46 3.57
N LEU A 456 6.19 -18.55 4.45
CA LEU A 456 4.78 -18.71 4.06
C LEU A 456 4.30 -17.55 3.18
N GLU A 457 4.69 -16.32 3.50
CA GLU A 457 4.26 -15.15 2.73
C GLU A 457 4.93 -15.08 1.36
N ILE A 458 6.22 -15.44 1.26
CA ILE A 458 6.91 -15.52 -0.03
C ILE A 458 6.29 -16.62 -0.90
N GLU A 459 5.99 -17.80 -0.35
CA GLU A 459 5.31 -18.89 -1.06
C GLU A 459 3.96 -18.44 -1.63
N ARG A 460 3.15 -17.75 -0.81
CA ARG A 460 1.87 -17.18 -1.23
C ARG A 460 2.04 -16.07 -2.26
N GLY A 461 3.04 -15.20 -2.10
CA GLY A 461 3.38 -14.15 -3.06
C GLY A 461 3.72 -14.73 -4.44
N MET A 462 4.59 -15.73 -4.49
CA MET A 462 4.93 -16.45 -5.73
C MET A 462 3.72 -17.14 -6.36
N SER A 463 2.85 -17.73 -5.55
CA SER A 463 1.60 -18.34 -6.05
C SER A 463 0.66 -17.29 -6.65
N ARG A 464 0.54 -16.12 -6.02
CA ARG A 464 -0.27 -14.99 -6.51
C ARG A 464 0.26 -14.49 -7.86
N ILE A 465 1.57 -14.30 -7.99
CA ILE A 465 2.22 -13.85 -9.23
C ILE A 465 1.91 -14.80 -10.39
N LYS A 466 1.91 -16.13 -10.16
CA LYS A 466 1.56 -17.12 -11.18
C LYS A 466 0.08 -17.10 -11.61
N SER A 467 -0.82 -16.64 -10.75
CA SER A 467 -2.27 -16.68 -10.98
C SER A 467 -2.90 -15.38 -11.50
N THR A 468 -2.16 -14.26 -11.48
CA THR A 468 -2.70 -12.92 -11.69
C THR A 468 -2.59 -12.47 -13.16
N GLN A 469 -3.52 -11.63 -13.63
CA GLN A 469 -3.48 -10.99 -14.96
C GLN A 469 -2.72 -9.63 -14.90
N ASP A 470 -2.15 -9.21 -16.04
CA ASP A 470 -1.05 -8.22 -16.18
C ASP A 470 -1.02 -6.96 -15.29
N THR A 471 -2.15 -6.36 -14.90
CA THR A 471 -2.15 -5.05 -14.22
C THR A 471 -1.77 -5.08 -12.74
N ASP A 472 -2.02 -6.18 -12.03
CA ASP A 472 -1.72 -6.30 -10.58
C ASP A 472 -0.41 -7.09 -10.30
N ILE A 473 0.26 -7.57 -11.36
CA ILE A 473 1.46 -8.40 -11.25
C ILE A 473 2.64 -7.60 -10.69
N HIS A 474 2.82 -6.36 -11.14
CA HIS A 474 3.94 -5.51 -10.70
C HIS A 474 3.94 -5.29 -9.19
N THR A 475 2.82 -4.83 -8.63
CA THR A 475 2.69 -4.64 -7.19
C THR A 475 2.84 -5.96 -6.42
N ALA A 476 2.35 -7.07 -6.95
CA ALA A 476 2.55 -8.39 -6.32
C ALA A 476 4.03 -8.81 -6.31
N MET A 477 4.77 -8.52 -7.39
CA MET A 477 6.21 -8.75 -7.49
C MET A 477 6.99 -7.90 -6.50
N ASP A 478 6.72 -6.59 -6.44
CA ASP A 478 7.42 -5.66 -5.53
C ASP A 478 7.24 -6.06 -4.05
N ASN A 479 6.02 -6.47 -3.69
CA ASN A 479 5.74 -6.98 -2.35
C ASN A 479 6.48 -8.29 -2.06
N CYS A 480 6.53 -9.21 -3.02
CA CYS A 480 7.25 -10.47 -2.88
C CYS A 480 8.76 -10.23 -2.73
N GLU A 481 9.32 -9.32 -3.52
CA GLU A 481 10.73 -8.93 -3.46
C GLU A 481 11.08 -8.24 -2.14
N SER A 482 10.23 -7.35 -1.65
CA SER A 482 10.37 -6.74 -0.33
C SER A 482 10.43 -7.78 0.80
N ASN A 483 9.62 -8.85 0.68
CA ASN A 483 9.66 -9.97 1.62
C ASN A 483 10.96 -10.78 1.51
N ILE A 484 11.50 -10.97 0.30
CA ILE A 484 12.80 -11.64 0.08
C ILE A 484 13.93 -10.85 0.77
N PHE A 485 13.97 -9.53 0.61
CA PHE A 485 14.97 -8.69 1.29
C PHE A 485 14.81 -8.76 2.82
N THR A 486 13.58 -8.66 3.31
CA THR A 486 13.28 -8.77 4.74
C THR A 486 13.71 -10.12 5.30
N PHE A 487 13.47 -11.21 4.57
CA PHE A 487 13.96 -12.55 4.96
C PHE A 487 15.48 -12.56 5.09
N LEU A 488 16.20 -11.97 4.14
CA LEU A 488 17.66 -11.90 4.17
C LEU A 488 18.17 -11.06 5.37
N TYR A 489 17.46 -10.01 5.75
CA TYR A 489 17.75 -9.25 6.98
C TYR A 489 17.59 -10.12 8.22
N LEU A 490 16.51 -10.90 8.31
CA LEU A 490 16.27 -11.83 9.43
C LEU A 490 17.35 -12.93 9.49
N VAL A 491 17.82 -13.43 8.34
CA VAL A 491 18.96 -14.36 8.30
C VAL A 491 20.24 -13.68 8.82
N CYS A 492 20.52 -12.43 8.41
CA CYS A 492 21.66 -11.67 8.94
C CYS A 492 21.58 -11.52 10.46
N ILE A 493 20.42 -11.14 10.99
CA ILE A 493 20.16 -11.02 12.43
C ILE A 493 20.34 -12.36 13.14
N SER A 494 19.91 -13.48 12.52
CA SER A 494 20.11 -14.81 13.09
C SER A 494 21.59 -15.15 13.30
N THR A 495 22.49 -14.72 12.41
CA THR A 495 23.95 -14.95 12.56
C THR A 495 24.58 -14.20 13.74
N LYS A 496 23.90 -13.18 14.25
CA LYS A 496 24.34 -12.39 15.42
C LYS A 496 23.63 -12.80 16.71
N THR A 497 22.75 -13.79 16.64
CA THR A 497 21.93 -14.24 17.77
C THR A 497 22.56 -15.47 18.42
N GLN A 498 22.54 -15.53 19.76
CA GLN A 498 23.01 -16.70 20.49
C GLN A 498 21.99 -17.84 20.38
N CYS A 499 22.42 -18.94 19.78
CA CYS A 499 21.58 -20.13 19.54
C CYS A 499 22.29 -21.37 20.07
N ASN A 500 21.54 -22.29 20.68
CA ASN A 500 22.01 -23.67 20.86
C ASN A 500 21.84 -24.47 19.54
N GLU A 501 22.44 -25.67 19.47
CA GLU A 501 22.41 -26.48 18.24
C GLU A 501 20.99 -26.80 17.75
N GLU A 502 20.06 -27.06 18.67
CA GLU A 502 18.67 -27.39 18.34
C GLU A 502 17.92 -26.19 17.76
N GLN A 503 18.09 -25.00 18.35
CA GLN A 503 17.55 -23.74 17.86
C GLN A 503 18.13 -23.39 16.48
N GLN A 504 19.45 -23.53 16.31
CA GLN A 504 20.09 -23.30 15.03
C GLN A 504 19.56 -24.24 13.95
N SER A 505 19.34 -25.52 14.28
CA SER A 505 18.75 -26.49 13.35
C SER A 505 17.35 -26.08 12.89
N ARG A 506 16.50 -25.57 13.79
CA ARG A 506 15.17 -25.07 13.43
C ARG A 506 15.21 -23.83 12.55
N ILE A 507 16.11 -22.88 12.82
CA ILE A 507 16.33 -21.71 11.95
C ILE A 507 16.82 -22.17 10.56
N ASN A 508 17.83 -23.04 10.50
CA ASN A 508 18.37 -23.59 9.25
C ASN A 508 17.29 -24.30 8.44
N LYS A 509 16.34 -24.97 9.09
CA LYS A 509 15.20 -25.59 8.41
C LYS A 509 14.34 -24.56 7.68
N GLN A 510 14.07 -23.39 8.27
CA GLN A 510 13.31 -22.33 7.58
C GLN A 510 14.08 -21.75 6.40
N ILE A 511 15.40 -21.54 6.56
CA ILE A 511 16.30 -21.10 5.48
C ILE A 511 16.31 -22.10 4.33
N TYR A 512 16.48 -23.39 4.65
CA TYR A 512 16.39 -24.50 3.70
C TYR A 512 15.06 -24.50 2.95
N ASN A 513 13.93 -24.39 3.67
CA ASN A 513 12.60 -24.38 3.06
C ASN A 513 12.47 -23.25 2.03
N LEU A 514 12.91 -22.03 2.35
CA LEU A 514 12.84 -20.92 1.40
C LEU A 514 13.78 -21.11 0.20
N ILE A 515 15.00 -21.61 0.42
CA ILE A 515 15.93 -21.92 -0.68
C ILE A 515 15.27 -22.88 -1.68
N HIS A 516 14.55 -23.90 -1.20
CA HIS A 516 13.90 -24.90 -2.06
C HIS A 516 12.66 -24.39 -2.78
N LEU A 517 12.05 -23.29 -2.31
CA LEU A 517 11.01 -22.58 -3.06
C LEU A 517 11.60 -21.81 -4.26
N ASP A 518 12.91 -21.59 -4.28
CA ASP A 518 13.67 -20.84 -5.29
C ASP A 518 13.05 -19.46 -5.63
N PRO A 519 12.82 -18.58 -4.63
CA PRO A 519 12.31 -17.25 -4.90
C PRO A 519 13.36 -16.42 -5.68
N ARG A 520 12.89 -15.70 -6.69
CA ARG A 520 13.72 -14.84 -7.56
C ARG A 520 13.22 -13.40 -7.53
N THR A 521 14.15 -12.45 -7.56
CA THR A 521 13.82 -11.03 -7.75
C THR A 521 13.38 -10.74 -9.19
N HIS A 522 12.99 -9.49 -9.47
CA HIS A 522 12.73 -9.04 -10.84
C HIS A 522 13.93 -9.24 -11.79
N GLU A 523 15.16 -9.14 -11.28
CA GLU A 523 16.40 -9.42 -12.03
C GLU A 523 16.76 -10.92 -12.12
N GLY A 524 15.95 -11.81 -11.54
CA GLY A 524 16.26 -13.25 -11.49
C GLY A 524 17.27 -13.64 -10.41
N SER A 525 17.64 -12.72 -9.53
CA SER A 525 18.62 -12.98 -8.46
C SER A 525 18.05 -13.95 -7.42
N SER A 526 18.84 -14.97 -7.06
CA SER A 526 18.56 -15.83 -5.89
C SER A 526 19.01 -15.19 -4.58
N LEU A 527 18.62 -15.78 -3.44
CA LEU A 527 19.10 -15.36 -2.11
C LEU A 527 20.63 -15.27 -2.03
N LEU A 528 21.34 -16.18 -2.71
CA LEU A 528 22.81 -16.19 -2.71
C LEU A 528 23.39 -15.05 -3.54
N HIS A 529 22.74 -14.64 -4.63
CA HIS A 529 23.13 -13.43 -5.37
C HIS A 529 23.01 -12.20 -4.47
N LEU A 530 21.87 -12.07 -3.77
CA LEU A 530 21.62 -10.95 -2.88
C LEU A 530 22.60 -10.90 -1.70
N ALA A 531 22.95 -12.05 -1.12
CA ALA A 531 23.89 -12.11 0.00
C ALA A 531 25.31 -11.64 -0.37
N VAL A 532 25.72 -11.76 -1.64
CA VAL A 532 27.06 -11.40 -2.14
C VAL A 532 27.08 -10.10 -2.95
N ASN A 533 25.92 -9.47 -3.20
CA ASN A 533 25.82 -8.23 -3.94
C ASN A 533 25.91 -7.03 -3.00
N SER A 534 26.86 -6.11 -3.25
CA SER A 534 26.98 -4.86 -2.48
C SER A 534 25.86 -3.86 -2.74
N SER A 535 25.09 -4.06 -3.80
CA SER A 535 23.95 -3.22 -4.17
C SER A 535 22.62 -3.73 -3.62
N THR A 536 22.61 -4.85 -2.88
CA THR A 536 21.40 -5.34 -2.22
C THR A 536 20.89 -4.28 -1.26
N PRO A 537 19.62 -3.85 -1.40
CA PRO A 537 19.07 -2.79 -0.56
C PRO A 537 19.07 -3.21 0.90
N VAL A 538 19.26 -2.23 1.79
CA VAL A 538 19.10 -2.38 3.24
C VAL A 538 18.25 -1.22 3.71
N ASP A 539 17.21 -1.51 4.50
CA ASP A 539 16.33 -0.48 5.05
C ASP A 539 17.07 0.42 6.07
N ASP A 540 16.86 1.73 5.96
CA ASP A 540 17.60 2.74 6.71
C ASP A 540 17.22 2.82 8.20
N PHE A 541 16.05 2.31 8.60
CA PHE A 541 15.54 2.47 9.96
C PHE A 541 16.02 1.35 10.88
N HIS A 542 17.13 1.58 11.61
CA HIS A 542 17.85 0.62 12.47
C HIS A 542 18.46 -0.60 11.76
N THR A 543 17.92 -1.03 10.62
CA THR A 543 18.38 -2.24 9.91
C THR A 543 19.79 -2.09 9.34
N ASN A 544 20.16 -0.91 8.86
CA ASN A 544 21.51 -0.61 8.35
C ASN A 544 22.62 -0.64 9.42
N ASP A 545 22.28 -0.51 10.71
CA ASP A 545 23.23 -0.66 11.81
C ASP A 545 23.70 -2.11 11.99
N VAL A 546 22.90 -3.07 11.50
CA VAL A 546 23.09 -4.50 11.74
C VAL A 546 23.32 -5.27 10.44
N CYS A 547 22.54 -4.99 9.40
CA CYS A 547 22.59 -5.67 8.12
C CYS A 547 23.48 -4.93 7.13
N SER A 548 24.39 -5.64 6.50
CA SER A 548 25.25 -5.12 5.42
C SER A 548 25.57 -6.24 4.43
N PHE A 549 25.55 -5.92 3.14
CA PHE A 549 25.93 -6.84 2.05
C PHE A 549 27.10 -6.25 1.24
N PRO A 550 28.03 -7.08 0.74
CA PRO A 550 28.08 -8.55 0.84
C PRO A 550 28.32 -9.05 2.27
N ASN A 551 27.80 -10.23 2.61
CA ASN A 551 27.88 -10.78 3.98
C ASN A 551 28.40 -12.23 3.98
N SER A 552 29.61 -12.44 4.51
CA SER A 552 30.27 -13.75 4.48
C SER A 552 29.59 -14.80 5.36
N LEU A 553 29.06 -14.42 6.53
CA LEU A 553 28.36 -15.32 7.44
C LEU A 553 27.02 -15.78 6.86
N VAL A 554 26.24 -14.84 6.32
CA VAL A 554 24.96 -15.15 5.63
C VAL A 554 25.23 -16.02 4.41
N THR A 555 26.25 -15.68 3.60
CA THR A 555 26.62 -16.48 2.42
C THR A 555 26.94 -17.92 2.83
N LYS A 556 27.79 -18.10 3.84
CA LYS A 556 28.15 -19.43 4.34
C LYS A 556 26.91 -20.19 4.83
N LEU A 557 26.05 -19.54 5.62
CA LEU A 557 24.84 -20.15 6.14
C LEU A 557 23.88 -20.59 5.02
N LEU A 558 23.72 -19.79 3.97
CA LEU A 558 22.91 -20.16 2.80
C LEU A 558 23.49 -21.38 2.07
N ILE A 559 24.82 -21.43 1.89
CA ILE A 559 25.52 -22.58 1.30
C ILE A 559 25.31 -23.83 2.16
N ASP A 560 25.51 -23.73 3.47
CA ASP A 560 25.33 -24.83 4.43
C ASP A 560 23.87 -25.34 4.44
N CYS A 561 22.90 -24.46 4.13
CA CYS A 561 21.49 -24.81 3.98
C CYS A 561 21.11 -25.27 2.55
N GLY A 562 22.07 -25.45 1.64
CA GLY A 562 21.86 -26.03 0.32
C GLY A 562 21.56 -25.03 -0.80
N ALA A 563 21.95 -23.76 -0.68
CA ALA A 563 21.83 -22.81 -1.77
C ALA A 563 22.67 -23.21 -2.99
N GLU A 564 22.09 -23.10 -4.19
CA GLU A 564 22.78 -23.45 -5.44
C GLU A 564 23.82 -22.38 -5.81
N VAL A 565 25.10 -22.72 -5.66
CA VAL A 565 26.24 -21.80 -5.89
C VAL A 565 26.46 -21.41 -7.35
N ASN A 566 25.83 -22.15 -8.28
CA ASN A 566 25.89 -21.90 -9.72
C ASN A 566 24.54 -21.44 -10.29
N ALA A 567 23.57 -21.09 -9.44
CA ALA A 567 22.34 -20.44 -9.90
C ALA A 567 22.68 -19.19 -10.71
N VAL A 568 21.84 -18.85 -11.69
CA VAL A 568 22.04 -17.68 -12.56
C VAL A 568 20.92 -16.66 -12.42
N ASP A 569 21.27 -15.38 -12.54
CA ASP A 569 20.33 -14.28 -12.72
C ASP A 569 19.82 -14.17 -14.18
N ASN A 570 18.98 -13.17 -14.48
CA ASN A 570 18.46 -12.94 -15.83
C ASN A 570 19.56 -12.62 -16.85
N GLU A 571 20.75 -12.19 -16.44
CA GLU A 571 21.91 -11.90 -17.28
C GLU A 571 22.87 -13.10 -17.39
N GLY A 572 22.57 -14.22 -16.73
CA GLY A 572 23.41 -15.40 -16.71
C GLY A 572 24.60 -15.30 -15.74
N ASN A 573 24.65 -14.29 -14.87
CA ASN A 573 25.69 -14.18 -13.86
C ASN A 573 25.40 -15.17 -12.72
N SER A 574 26.43 -15.86 -12.23
CA SER A 574 26.37 -16.57 -10.94
C SER A 574 26.70 -15.65 -9.76
N PRO A 575 26.48 -16.07 -8.50
CA PRO A 575 26.98 -15.34 -7.33
C PRO A 575 28.48 -15.01 -7.42
N LEU A 576 29.28 -15.89 -8.04
CA LEU A 576 30.71 -15.65 -8.26
C LEU A 576 30.97 -14.50 -9.25
N HIS A 577 30.13 -14.32 -10.28
CA HIS A 577 30.21 -13.17 -11.19
C HIS A 577 29.84 -11.86 -10.48
N VAL A 578 28.94 -11.91 -9.49
CA VAL A 578 28.49 -10.73 -8.74
C VAL A 578 29.55 -10.26 -7.76
N ILE A 579 30.06 -11.14 -6.89
CA ILE A 579 31.00 -10.75 -5.82
C ILE A 579 32.33 -10.18 -6.34
N VAL A 580 32.79 -10.62 -7.51
CA VAL A 580 34.05 -10.17 -8.12
C VAL A 580 33.99 -8.74 -8.67
N GLN A 581 32.79 -8.17 -8.77
CA GLN A 581 32.55 -6.77 -9.12
C GLN A 581 32.52 -5.85 -7.88
N TYR A 582 32.79 -6.37 -6.68
CA TYR A 582 32.77 -5.60 -5.45
C TYR A 582 33.90 -4.56 -5.40
N ASN A 583 33.52 -3.28 -5.33
CA ASN A 583 34.42 -2.13 -5.52
C ASN A 583 35.13 -1.65 -4.23
N ARG A 584 34.94 -2.31 -3.07
CA ARG A 584 35.66 -2.03 -1.81
C ARG A 584 36.55 -3.18 -1.32
N PRO A 585 37.32 -3.86 -2.19
CA PRO A 585 37.99 -5.11 -1.84
C PRO A 585 39.21 -4.94 -0.92
N ILE A 586 39.78 -3.74 -0.83
CA ILE A 586 40.99 -3.47 -0.02
C ILE A 586 40.61 -3.23 1.45
N SER A 587 39.55 -2.46 1.69
CA SER A 587 39.06 -2.17 3.05
C SER A 587 38.31 -3.35 3.68
N ASP A 588 37.78 -4.26 2.87
CA ASP A 588 36.94 -5.39 3.30
C ASP A 588 37.41 -6.71 2.67
N PHE A 589 38.73 -6.92 2.68
CA PHE A 589 39.38 -8.08 2.07
C PHE A 589 38.88 -9.41 2.65
N LEU A 590 38.68 -9.47 3.98
CA LEU A 590 38.29 -10.71 4.65
C LEU A 590 36.91 -11.20 4.21
N THR A 591 35.94 -10.29 4.02
CA THR A 591 34.61 -10.64 3.53
C THR A 591 34.67 -11.17 2.12
N LEU A 592 35.36 -10.45 1.22
CA LEU A 592 35.56 -10.86 -0.17
C LEU A 592 36.26 -12.23 -0.27
N HIS A 593 37.35 -12.41 0.48
CA HIS A 593 38.13 -13.65 0.53
C HIS A 593 37.28 -14.82 1.01
N SER A 594 36.56 -14.64 2.12
CA SER A 594 35.72 -15.69 2.72
C SER A 594 34.58 -16.11 1.80
N ILE A 595 33.94 -15.17 1.11
CA ILE A 595 32.84 -15.45 0.17
C ILE A 595 33.37 -16.20 -1.06
N ILE A 596 34.45 -15.73 -1.69
CA ILE A 596 34.99 -16.37 -2.90
C ILE A 596 35.43 -17.81 -2.58
N ILE A 597 36.14 -18.02 -1.48
CA ILE A 597 36.59 -19.37 -1.08
C ILE A 597 35.39 -20.24 -0.75
N GLY A 598 34.44 -19.75 0.05
CA GLY A 598 33.24 -20.51 0.39
C GLY A 598 32.45 -20.96 -0.84
N LEU A 599 32.29 -20.08 -1.84
CA LEU A 599 31.64 -20.43 -3.11
C LEU A 599 32.42 -21.49 -3.90
N VAL A 600 33.74 -21.33 -4.05
CA VAL A 600 34.56 -22.27 -4.83
C VAL A 600 34.65 -23.64 -4.14
N GLU A 601 34.82 -23.68 -2.81
CA GLU A 601 34.84 -24.92 -2.03
C GLU A 601 33.50 -25.65 -2.09
N ALA A 602 32.39 -24.91 -2.16
CA ALA A 602 31.05 -25.45 -2.38
C ALA A 602 30.75 -25.82 -3.85
N GLY A 603 31.70 -25.65 -4.77
CA GLY A 603 31.58 -26.10 -6.16
C GLY A 603 31.16 -25.03 -7.17
N ALA A 604 31.37 -23.74 -6.89
CA ALA A 604 31.14 -22.68 -7.86
C ALA A 604 32.11 -22.76 -9.04
N HIS A 605 31.58 -22.69 -10.26
CA HIS A 605 32.37 -22.72 -11.50
C HIS A 605 33.04 -21.37 -11.77
N THR A 606 34.38 -21.36 -11.80
CA THR A 606 35.18 -20.15 -12.12
C THR A 606 35.22 -19.83 -13.62
N ASP A 607 34.80 -20.76 -14.46
CA ASP A 607 34.84 -20.69 -15.93
C ASP A 607 33.45 -20.63 -16.58
N MET A 608 32.40 -20.54 -15.77
CA MET A 608 31.04 -20.35 -16.26
C MET A 608 30.94 -19.02 -17.01
N ALA A 609 30.32 -19.01 -18.20
CA ALA A 609 30.15 -17.80 -18.98
C ALA A 609 28.72 -17.26 -18.89
N ASN A 610 28.57 -15.97 -18.61
CA ASN A 610 27.27 -15.30 -18.61
C ASN A 610 26.72 -15.06 -20.04
N LYS A 611 25.55 -14.42 -20.18
CA LYS A 611 24.95 -14.14 -21.51
C LYS A 611 25.83 -13.25 -22.40
N GLN A 612 26.72 -12.43 -21.82
CA GLN A 612 27.72 -11.65 -22.55
C GLN A 612 29.01 -12.44 -22.85
N LYS A 613 29.04 -13.75 -22.59
CA LYS A 613 30.21 -14.63 -22.75
C LYS A 613 31.41 -14.22 -21.89
N LYS A 614 31.15 -13.57 -20.75
CA LYS A 614 32.19 -13.18 -19.78
C LYS A 614 32.20 -14.19 -18.64
N THR A 615 33.39 -14.60 -18.22
CA THR A 615 33.60 -15.39 -17.01
C THR A 615 33.67 -14.50 -15.77
N PRO A 616 33.62 -15.04 -14.54
CA PRO A 616 33.88 -14.27 -13.32
C PRO A 616 35.23 -13.53 -13.37
N LEU A 617 36.25 -14.14 -13.97
CA LEU A 617 37.55 -13.48 -14.12
C LEU A 617 37.47 -12.26 -15.04
N ASP A 618 36.73 -12.33 -16.14
CA ASP A 618 36.53 -11.21 -17.08
C ASP A 618 35.67 -10.09 -16.48
N LYS A 619 34.83 -10.42 -15.51
CA LYS A 619 33.98 -9.47 -14.75
C LYS A 619 34.70 -8.85 -13.55
N SER A 620 35.87 -9.35 -13.17
CA SER A 620 36.63 -8.85 -12.03
C SER A 620 36.98 -7.37 -12.21
N THR A 621 36.58 -6.51 -11.26
CA THR A 621 36.85 -5.07 -11.33
C THR A 621 38.16 -4.67 -10.66
N THR A 622 38.75 -5.56 -9.86
CA THR A 622 39.93 -5.25 -9.06
C THR A 622 41.02 -6.33 -9.14
N GLY A 623 42.28 -5.93 -8.97
CA GLY A 623 43.41 -6.87 -8.98
C GLY A 623 43.35 -7.88 -7.82
N VAL A 624 42.70 -7.55 -6.71
CA VAL A 624 42.54 -8.44 -5.55
C VAL A 624 41.60 -9.61 -5.88
N SER A 625 40.42 -9.33 -6.44
CA SER A 625 39.48 -10.37 -6.88
C SER A 625 40.07 -11.25 -7.98
N GLU A 626 40.87 -10.68 -8.88
CA GLU A 626 41.60 -11.47 -9.89
C GLU A 626 42.59 -12.45 -9.25
N ILE A 627 43.41 -11.99 -8.29
CA ILE A 627 44.40 -12.83 -7.61
C ILE A 627 43.70 -13.95 -6.83
N LEU A 628 42.62 -13.63 -6.12
CA LEU A 628 41.84 -14.61 -5.37
C LEU A 628 41.22 -15.67 -6.30
N LEU A 629 40.63 -15.27 -7.43
CA LEU A 629 40.12 -16.22 -8.40
C LEU A 629 41.24 -17.08 -9.00
N LYS A 630 42.34 -16.46 -9.48
CA LYS A 630 43.47 -17.17 -10.11
C LYS A 630 44.12 -18.19 -9.17
N THR A 631 44.22 -17.88 -7.88
CA THR A 631 44.78 -18.80 -6.87
C THR A 631 43.84 -19.96 -6.54
N GLN A 632 42.54 -19.77 -6.72
CA GLN A 632 41.50 -20.79 -6.45
C GLN A 632 41.03 -21.54 -7.72
N MET A 633 41.54 -21.22 -8.91
CA MET A 633 41.21 -21.93 -10.15
C MET A 633 41.67 -23.39 -10.12
N LYS A 634 40.80 -24.28 -9.64
CA LYS A 634 40.93 -25.73 -9.79
C LYS A 634 39.90 -26.20 -10.81
N LEU A 635 40.26 -26.14 -12.09
CA LEU A 635 39.40 -26.63 -13.17
C LEU A 635 39.27 -28.15 -13.07
N SER A 636 38.05 -28.64 -12.90
CA SER A 636 37.80 -30.07 -12.93
C SER A 636 38.01 -30.61 -14.35
N LEU A 637 38.34 -31.91 -14.48
CA LEU A 637 38.44 -32.56 -15.79
C LEU A 637 37.12 -32.44 -16.59
N LYS A 638 35.99 -32.44 -15.87
CA LYS A 638 34.65 -32.27 -16.46
C LYS A 638 34.50 -30.87 -17.08
N CYS A 639 34.96 -29.81 -16.39
CA CYS A 639 34.99 -28.44 -16.92
C CYS A 639 35.88 -28.33 -18.17
N LEU A 640 37.09 -28.92 -18.10
CA LEU A 640 38.03 -28.91 -19.23
C LEU A 640 37.46 -29.61 -20.46
N ALA A 641 36.77 -30.73 -20.28
CA ALA A 641 36.12 -31.46 -21.35
C ALA A 641 34.95 -30.66 -21.95
N ALA A 642 34.08 -30.07 -21.12
CA ALA A 642 32.97 -29.23 -21.58
C ALA A 642 33.47 -28.02 -22.37
N ARG A 643 34.51 -27.34 -21.85
CA ARG A 643 35.16 -26.22 -22.53
C ARG A 643 35.80 -26.64 -23.86
N ALA A 644 36.43 -27.81 -23.94
CA ALA A 644 36.99 -28.31 -25.20
C ALA A 644 35.89 -28.59 -26.24
N VAL A 645 34.76 -29.19 -25.82
CA VAL A 645 33.58 -29.41 -26.68
C VAL A 645 33.08 -28.08 -27.27
N ARG A 646 33.03 -27.02 -26.45
CA ARG A 646 32.58 -25.69 -26.85
C ARG A 646 33.57 -24.95 -27.76
N ILE A 647 34.85 -24.94 -27.39
CA ILE A 647 35.92 -24.32 -28.20
C ILE A 647 35.99 -24.94 -29.59
N HIS A 648 35.80 -26.25 -29.70
CA HIS A 648 35.87 -26.97 -30.96
C HIS A 648 34.52 -27.13 -31.67
N ASN A 649 33.45 -26.45 -31.19
CA ASN A 649 32.08 -26.53 -31.75
C ASN A 649 31.62 -27.97 -32.02
N ILE A 650 31.96 -28.89 -31.13
CA ILE A 650 31.57 -30.31 -31.26
C ILE A 650 30.07 -30.41 -30.99
N ASN A 651 29.30 -31.09 -31.86
CA ASN A 651 27.87 -31.29 -31.63
C ASN A 651 27.65 -32.29 -30.50
N PHE A 652 26.98 -31.87 -29.42
CA PHE A 652 26.71 -32.68 -28.23
C PHE A 652 25.22 -32.85 -27.90
N LYS A 653 24.33 -32.12 -28.60
CA LYS A 653 22.89 -32.14 -28.31
C LYS A 653 22.25 -33.47 -28.68
N ASN A 654 21.46 -34.04 -27.77
CA ASN A 654 20.90 -35.39 -27.79
C ASN A 654 21.95 -36.53 -27.86
N GLN A 655 23.23 -36.23 -27.60
CA GLN A 655 24.32 -37.24 -27.61
C GLN A 655 24.83 -37.56 -26.20
N ILE A 656 24.54 -36.70 -25.24
CA ILE A 656 24.88 -36.86 -23.83
C ILE A 656 23.60 -36.70 -22.98
N PRO A 657 23.57 -37.17 -21.73
CA PRO A 657 22.46 -36.89 -20.82
C PRO A 657 22.11 -35.39 -20.77
N LYS A 658 20.82 -35.04 -20.73
CA LYS A 658 20.36 -33.63 -20.69
C LYS A 658 21.03 -32.78 -19.61
N THR A 659 21.26 -33.37 -18.43
CA THR A 659 21.97 -32.70 -17.33
C THR A 659 23.43 -32.35 -17.67
N LEU A 660 24.05 -33.10 -18.58
CA LEU A 660 25.38 -32.80 -19.11
C LEU A 660 25.32 -31.85 -20.31
N GLU A 661 24.23 -31.82 -21.08
CA GLU A 661 24.02 -30.81 -22.12
C GLU A 661 23.96 -29.41 -21.49
N GLU A 662 23.15 -29.23 -20.45
CA GLU A 662 23.07 -27.98 -19.68
C GLU A 662 24.45 -27.61 -19.11
N PHE A 663 25.16 -28.58 -18.53
CA PHE A 663 26.52 -28.39 -18.03
C PHE A 663 27.52 -27.92 -19.10
N VAL A 664 27.45 -28.47 -20.31
CA VAL A 664 28.32 -28.08 -21.44
C VAL A 664 27.89 -26.73 -22.02
N GLU A 665 26.60 -26.38 -21.99
CA GLU A 665 26.11 -25.08 -22.43
C GLU A 665 26.60 -23.91 -21.54
N PHE A 666 26.84 -24.16 -20.24
CA PHE A 666 27.36 -23.16 -19.29
C PHE A 666 28.85 -22.81 -19.47
N HIS A 667 29.61 -23.65 -20.20
CA HIS A 667 31.04 -23.46 -20.50
C HIS A 667 31.24 -22.96 -21.95
#